data_AF-A0A1G6G5A9-F1
#
_entry.id   AF-A0A1G6G5A9-F1
#
_cell.length_a   1.000
_cell.length_b   1.000
_cell.length_c   1.000
_cell.angle_alpha   90.00
_cell.angle_beta   90.00
_cell.angle_gamma   90.00
#
_symmetry.space_group_name_H-M   'P 1'
#
loop_
_entity.id
_entity.type
_entity.pdbx_description
1 polymer ?
#
loop_
_entity_poly.entity_id
_entity_poly.type
_entity_poly.pdbx_seq_one_letter_code
_entity_poly.pdbx_strand_id
1 'polypeptide(L)'
;MQQKRIVNIQVKPLNVSSGMKIIGEGSFQQKYSRDDNAFYPSYSAILPLIVTVAVNLQDPDGVIAEGPATLDRIDWYLGEYKPANKIAENNPNYEVTTVSGTPVLKVKRNTPVGEPFLLIGEAFYTNPKTGRQESRIEQQLLSTIYYEASLLSLMAGSPTEVIVDPTKINDDPANWQVQLKAILKSGEINLTDDNAVYWWYVKDGKYTRLVTTSDTWLVTTPNADGTFPRTLIVDASRFKNLKLECRAAYKGAADPAPASPTNAALLVQYNVRVDLPVFQNARQIPIAGAYITVKDIGTTKAIKSRCEITAGGRIIENPEKYYNITWKATNADGTSSIIGYGEYIETTVKALGITYTNPVVLEPSVMPKIGSWNVEGSVYNGIGATPAFQFGVNQIADKLGAYLVKCEDGVNVEIIGKLKNNNWMRFEDGTPAPTTVNSAAEDKGYNIMYGWTQTIHTIENAKVGDEVVALFGEEPFEYNGVQSVPIPPTLICPGLPAVVDGKFRSMYFKYRAGDGGSNGLLGITEFNKQDRTYPRTLLNQLTTNDFAIAHNADPTKTIPFAPLMDWHLLNITNALMNKFGTVYLHDPNKFGGGISSNVSVTSENFLKVTNAAYRMGSADSWVYQKLSEQPAFYVDAVGTKKNWNELISNQYPRMECLEIQMALSYAAENNIQPDTSFTFNGGSYQYSNVPGTKTLLEGEMNARLRKVVSLENINVFDASGNPVVVKDITISLQTSAIYGMDLVSADVFQYAGAGIEKVATIQEDGRHLTKVFICLDQPNLTLNKTVEKTSGDFDFESAYDQAGAYTMSNNGYFTDLIRGTRVGTTKKGGLSDNTCYMDTGNGIGVSPIGKKVRIGHRVRGYGYWGVCSARYLNANYPLSLTNAICAGGFQVRLPEGTSSATAQNASGESAAVSE
;
A
#
# COMPACT_ATOMS: atom_id res chain seq x y z
N MET A 1 -18.91 125.86 28.99
CA MET A 1 -18.18 124.95 28.07
C MET A 1 -18.32 123.52 28.58
N GLN A 2 -19.18 122.71 27.97
CA GLN A 2 -19.23 121.26 28.25
C GLN A 2 -18.10 120.58 27.46
N GLN A 3 -17.08 120.11 28.16
CA GLN A 3 -16.05 119.24 27.57
C GLN A 3 -16.69 117.90 27.19
N LYS A 4 -16.76 117.59 25.89
CA LYS A 4 -17.03 116.24 25.41
C LYS A 4 -15.90 115.32 25.89
N ARG A 5 -16.22 114.44 26.83
CA ARG A 5 -15.33 113.37 27.28
C ARG A 5 -15.20 112.36 26.14
N ILE A 6 -14.07 112.36 25.44
CA ILE A 6 -13.73 111.30 24.49
C ILE A 6 -13.37 110.08 25.35
N VAL A 7 -14.24 109.07 25.36
CA VAL A 7 -13.95 107.78 25.97
C VAL A 7 -13.24 106.94 24.91
N ASN A 8 -11.94 106.72 25.08
CA ASN A 8 -11.20 105.74 24.27
C ASN A 8 -11.55 104.35 24.78
N ILE A 9 -12.37 103.60 24.03
CA ILE A 9 -12.64 102.19 24.31
C ILE A 9 -11.42 101.39 23.86
N GLN A 10 -10.67 100.83 24.82
CA GLN A 10 -9.65 99.82 24.52
C GLN A 10 -10.33 98.46 24.43
N VAL A 11 -10.25 97.85 23.25
CA VAL A 11 -10.81 96.53 22.95
C VAL A 11 -9.66 95.53 22.91
N LYS A 12 -9.78 94.36 23.56
CA LYS A 12 -8.72 93.34 23.47
C LYS A 12 -8.66 92.80 22.03
N PRO A 13 -7.44 92.59 21.49
CA PRO A 13 -7.29 92.00 20.16
C PRO A 13 -7.88 90.59 20.12
N LEU A 14 -8.40 90.17 18.96
CA LEU A 14 -8.86 88.80 18.75
C LEU A 14 -7.68 87.84 18.84
N ASN A 15 -7.89 86.70 19.50
CA ASN A 15 -7.00 85.56 19.40
C ASN A 15 -7.33 84.84 18.10
N VAL A 16 -6.35 84.70 17.22
CA VAL A 16 -6.55 84.09 15.90
C VAL A 16 -5.69 82.85 15.78
N SER A 17 -6.32 81.73 15.45
CA SER A 17 -5.62 80.51 15.05
C SER A 17 -5.90 80.25 13.57
N SER A 18 -4.86 79.87 12.83
CA SER A 18 -4.97 79.60 11.40
C SER A 18 -4.11 78.42 10.98
N GLY A 19 -4.44 77.83 9.84
CA GLY A 19 -3.70 76.71 9.26
C GLY A 19 -4.22 76.34 7.87
N MET A 20 -3.39 75.67 7.08
CA MET A 20 -3.83 75.10 5.80
C MET A 20 -4.65 73.84 6.01
N LYS A 21 -5.72 73.69 5.22
CA LYS A 21 -6.64 72.56 5.29
C LYS A 21 -6.94 72.02 3.89
N ILE A 22 -6.98 70.70 3.77
CA ILE A 22 -7.43 70.00 2.56
C ILE A 22 -8.96 69.93 2.58
N ILE A 23 -9.59 70.21 1.44
CA ILE A 23 -11.04 70.05 1.22
C ILE A 23 -11.25 68.82 0.35
N GLY A 24 -11.91 67.80 0.90
CA GLY A 24 -12.12 66.52 0.22
C GLY A 24 -10.94 65.56 0.40
N GLU A 25 -10.71 64.71 -0.60
CA GLU A 25 -9.64 63.70 -0.59
C GLU A 25 -8.32 64.29 -1.12
N GLY A 26 -7.21 63.96 -0.45
CA GLY A 26 -5.88 64.44 -0.83
C GLY A 26 -4.90 64.38 0.33
N SER A 27 -3.64 64.69 0.03
CA SER A 27 -2.53 64.74 0.98
C SER A 27 -1.51 65.80 0.60
N PHE A 28 -0.98 66.51 1.61
CA PHE A 28 0.17 67.40 1.43
C PHE A 28 1.48 66.61 1.17
N GLN A 29 1.49 65.31 1.46
CA GLN A 29 2.58 64.40 1.13
C GLN A 29 2.09 63.28 0.20
N GLN A 30 2.53 63.28 -1.05
CA GLN A 30 2.24 62.20 -2.01
C GLN A 30 3.21 61.03 -1.82
N LYS A 31 2.82 59.86 -2.31
CA LYS A 31 3.68 58.68 -2.42
C LYS A 31 3.97 58.39 -3.89
N TYR A 32 5.20 57.99 -4.20
CA TYR A 32 5.61 57.58 -5.55
C TYR A 32 6.08 56.11 -5.54
N SER A 33 5.41 55.27 -6.34
CA SER A 33 5.79 53.86 -6.56
C SER A 33 6.79 53.79 -7.72
N ARG A 34 7.96 53.19 -7.47
CA ARG A 34 8.93 52.90 -8.54
C ARG A 34 8.50 51.71 -9.39
N ASP A 35 7.77 50.76 -8.79
CA ASP A 35 7.32 49.54 -9.46
C ASP A 35 6.24 49.85 -10.51
N ASP A 36 5.33 50.78 -10.19
CA ASP A 36 4.21 51.14 -11.07
C ASP A 36 4.44 52.45 -11.85
N ASN A 37 5.54 53.16 -11.57
CA ASN A 37 5.83 54.49 -12.12
C ASN A 37 4.66 55.51 -11.92
N ALA A 38 4.03 55.50 -10.73
CA ALA A 38 2.79 56.23 -10.45
C ALA A 38 2.78 56.97 -9.09
N PHE A 39 1.99 58.05 -9.00
CA PHE A 39 1.78 58.85 -7.78
C PHE A 39 0.47 58.48 -7.07
N TYR A 40 0.48 58.50 -5.73
CA TYR A 40 -0.67 58.20 -4.89
C TYR A 40 -0.86 59.27 -3.79
N PRO A 41 -1.98 60.00 -3.78
CA PRO A 41 -2.92 60.17 -4.91
C PRO A 41 -2.23 60.84 -6.11
N SER A 42 -2.73 60.63 -7.33
CA SER A 42 -2.23 61.30 -8.54
C SER A 42 -3.07 62.54 -8.85
N TYR A 43 -2.47 63.72 -8.77
CA TYR A 43 -3.12 64.99 -9.04
C TYR A 43 -3.06 65.37 -10.52
N SER A 44 -4.22 65.76 -11.04
CA SER A 44 -4.41 66.17 -12.43
C SER A 44 -5.48 67.26 -12.54
N ALA A 45 -5.78 67.71 -13.75
CA ALA A 45 -6.91 68.61 -14.00
C ALA A 45 -8.27 68.02 -13.58
N ILE A 46 -8.42 66.69 -13.63
CA ILE A 46 -9.68 65.98 -13.30
C ILE A 46 -9.76 65.70 -11.79
N LEU A 47 -8.63 65.36 -11.15
CA LEU A 47 -8.54 65.03 -9.73
C LEU A 47 -7.48 65.91 -9.04
N PRO A 48 -7.76 67.19 -8.74
CA PRO A 48 -6.80 68.09 -8.09
C PRO A 48 -6.79 67.93 -6.56
N LEU A 49 -5.67 68.28 -5.93
CA LEU A 49 -5.64 68.56 -4.48
C LEU A 49 -6.30 69.92 -4.24
N ILE A 50 -7.33 69.96 -3.40
CA ILE A 50 -8.06 71.20 -3.07
C ILE A 50 -7.62 71.67 -1.68
N VAL A 51 -7.06 72.87 -1.59
CA VAL A 51 -6.51 73.45 -0.35
C VAL A 51 -7.17 74.79 -0.04
N THR A 52 -7.48 75.03 1.23
CA THR A 52 -7.87 76.34 1.77
C THR A 52 -6.97 76.72 2.93
N VAL A 53 -7.02 77.99 3.34
CA VAL A 53 -6.60 78.41 4.68
C VAL A 53 -7.86 78.46 5.55
N ALA A 54 -7.78 77.91 6.76
CA ALA A 54 -8.81 78.08 7.78
C ALA A 54 -8.31 79.12 8.79
N VAL A 55 -9.14 80.11 9.10
CA VAL A 55 -8.88 81.11 10.14
C VAL A 55 -10.00 81.02 11.15
N ASN A 56 -9.68 80.81 12.42
CA ASN A 56 -10.64 80.80 13.52
C ASN A 56 -10.37 81.97 14.45
N LEU A 57 -11.43 82.69 14.81
CA LEU A 57 -11.40 83.84 15.69
C LEU A 57 -11.93 83.42 17.06
N GLN A 58 -11.18 83.78 18.10
CA GLN A 58 -11.59 83.70 19.50
C GLN A 58 -11.59 85.12 20.05
N ASP A 59 -12.69 85.53 20.66
CA ASP A 59 -12.82 86.86 21.24
C ASP A 59 -12.73 86.79 22.77
N PRO A 60 -11.62 87.24 23.37
CA PRO A 60 -11.47 87.27 24.82
C PRO A 60 -12.51 88.14 25.55
N ASP A 61 -13.21 89.03 24.82
CA ASP A 61 -14.24 89.90 25.37
C ASP A 61 -15.67 89.39 25.09
N GLY A 62 -15.84 88.30 24.34
CA GLY A 62 -17.14 87.67 24.05
C GLY A 62 -18.13 88.53 23.24
N VAL A 63 -17.65 89.54 22.50
CA VAL A 63 -18.48 90.48 21.73
C VAL A 63 -18.93 89.86 20.40
N ILE A 64 -18.13 88.97 19.83
CA ILE A 64 -18.46 88.18 18.64
C ILE A 64 -18.47 86.69 18.99
N ALA A 65 -19.21 85.89 18.21
CA ALA A 65 -19.17 84.43 18.34
C ALA A 65 -17.79 83.88 17.95
N GLU A 66 -17.25 82.97 18.77
CA GLU A 66 -16.03 82.23 18.44
C GLU A 66 -16.30 81.25 17.30
N GLY A 67 -15.37 81.13 16.35
CA GLY A 67 -15.54 80.24 15.22
C GLY A 67 -14.78 80.66 13.95
N PRO A 68 -15.07 80.01 12.81
CA PRO A 68 -14.37 80.27 11.56
C PRO A 68 -14.67 81.70 11.04
N ALA A 69 -13.62 82.40 10.64
CA ALA A 69 -13.74 83.69 9.95
C ALA A 69 -14.33 83.49 8.55
N THR A 70 -15.15 84.44 8.11
CA THR A 70 -15.53 84.54 6.69
C THR A 70 -14.36 85.17 5.93
N LEU A 71 -13.80 84.45 4.96
CA LEU A 71 -12.64 84.91 4.20
C LEU A 71 -13.08 85.73 2.99
N ASP A 72 -12.47 86.90 2.80
CA ASP A 72 -12.70 87.79 1.67
C ASP A 72 -12.03 87.23 0.40
N ARG A 73 -10.77 86.78 0.52
CA ARG A 73 -9.98 86.10 -0.52
C ARG A 73 -8.76 85.40 0.06
N ILE A 74 -8.11 84.56 -0.74
CA ILE A 74 -6.78 84.01 -0.43
C ILE A 74 -5.84 84.27 -1.61
N ASP A 75 -4.69 84.89 -1.34
CA ASP A 75 -3.60 85.04 -2.29
C ASP A 75 -2.59 83.89 -2.10
N TRP A 76 -2.25 83.19 -3.18
CA TRP A 76 -1.39 81.99 -3.13
C TRP A 76 -0.01 82.23 -3.74
N TYR A 77 1.02 81.69 -3.11
CA TYR A 77 2.43 81.79 -3.52
C TYR A 77 3.14 80.44 -3.45
N LEU A 78 4.19 80.28 -4.26
CA LEU A 78 5.01 79.06 -4.31
C LEU A 78 6.46 79.33 -3.88
N GLY A 79 7.00 78.47 -3.02
CA GLY A 79 8.39 78.48 -2.55
C GLY A 79 8.68 79.56 -1.52
N GLU A 80 8.48 80.82 -1.88
CA GLU A 80 8.81 81.98 -1.03
C GLU A 80 7.75 83.08 -1.15
N TYR A 81 7.43 83.74 -0.03
CA TYR A 81 6.45 84.82 0.05
C TYR A 81 6.99 86.13 -0.54
N LYS A 82 6.90 86.26 -1.87
CA LYS A 82 7.28 87.45 -2.65
C LYS A 82 6.27 87.69 -3.78
N PRO A 83 5.99 88.95 -4.17
CA PRO A 83 5.05 89.25 -5.26
C PRO A 83 5.33 88.50 -6.58
N ALA A 84 6.61 88.26 -6.90
CA ALA A 84 7.02 87.52 -8.09
C ALA A 84 6.61 86.02 -8.09
N ASN A 85 6.34 85.45 -6.92
CA ASN A 85 5.97 84.04 -6.74
C ASN A 85 4.46 83.84 -6.55
N LYS A 86 3.65 84.90 -6.69
CA LYS A 86 2.20 84.80 -6.62
C LYS A 86 1.70 83.95 -7.79
N ILE A 87 0.82 82.99 -7.51
CA ILE A 87 0.23 82.13 -8.54
C ILE A 87 -0.63 83.00 -9.46
N ALA A 88 -0.27 83.06 -10.74
CA ALA A 88 -1.01 83.79 -11.77
C ALA A 88 -2.36 83.12 -12.08
N GLU A 89 -3.38 83.91 -12.41
CA GLU A 89 -4.76 83.45 -12.68
C GLU A 89 -4.86 82.42 -13.81
N ASN A 90 -3.90 82.40 -14.75
CA ASN A 90 -3.87 81.53 -15.92
C ASN A 90 -2.84 80.38 -15.83
N ASN A 91 -2.43 79.97 -14.62
CA ASN A 91 -1.46 78.88 -14.47
C ASN A 91 -2.09 77.51 -14.83
N PRO A 92 -1.49 76.69 -15.72
CA PRO A 92 -2.06 75.39 -16.08
C PRO A 92 -2.07 74.39 -14.91
N ASN A 93 -1.16 74.53 -13.96
CA ASN A 93 -0.96 73.59 -12.85
C ASN A 93 -1.76 73.95 -11.58
N TYR A 94 -2.37 75.15 -11.54
CA TYR A 94 -3.03 75.66 -10.34
C TYR A 94 -4.28 76.45 -10.73
N GLU A 95 -5.33 76.41 -9.91
CA GLU A 95 -6.54 77.19 -10.14
C GLU A 95 -7.06 77.75 -8.82
N VAL A 96 -7.09 79.08 -8.74
CA VAL A 96 -7.71 79.80 -7.63
C VAL A 96 -9.20 79.90 -7.93
N THR A 97 -10.04 79.34 -7.06
CA THR A 97 -11.48 79.27 -7.26
C THR A 97 -12.22 79.21 -5.93
N THR A 98 -13.53 78.97 -5.97
CA THR A 98 -14.36 78.82 -4.77
C THR A 98 -15.09 77.48 -4.82
N VAL A 99 -15.04 76.72 -3.73
CA VAL A 99 -15.81 75.48 -3.56
C VAL A 99 -16.78 75.68 -2.41
N SER A 100 -18.09 75.57 -2.69
CA SER A 100 -19.16 75.78 -1.71
C SER A 100 -19.03 77.07 -0.89
N GLY A 101 -18.66 78.19 -1.55
CA GLY A 101 -18.46 79.49 -0.91
C GLY A 101 -17.11 79.70 -0.21
N THR A 102 -16.22 78.69 -0.17
CA THR A 102 -14.88 78.80 0.43
C THR A 102 -13.82 79.08 -0.64
N PRO A 103 -12.99 80.14 -0.51
CA PRO A 103 -11.86 80.37 -1.42
C PRO A 103 -10.82 79.25 -1.30
N VAL A 104 -10.39 78.67 -2.43
CA VAL A 104 -9.49 77.52 -2.48
C VAL A 104 -8.45 77.64 -3.59
N LEU A 105 -7.39 76.83 -3.48
CA LEU A 105 -6.48 76.49 -4.57
C LEU A 105 -6.68 75.03 -4.96
N LYS A 106 -6.92 74.77 -6.24
CA LYS A 106 -6.80 73.44 -6.85
C LYS A 106 -5.39 73.26 -7.39
N VAL A 107 -4.62 72.33 -6.83
CA VAL A 107 -3.30 71.92 -7.34
C VAL A 107 -3.52 70.76 -8.32
N LYS A 108 -3.27 71.01 -9.60
CA LYS A 108 -3.56 70.12 -10.74
C LYS A 108 -2.35 69.32 -11.22
N ARG A 109 -1.28 69.28 -10.42
CA ARG A 109 -0.04 68.57 -10.74
C ARG A 109 0.51 67.81 -9.54
N ASN A 110 1.27 66.75 -9.84
CA ASN A 110 2.05 66.02 -8.85
C ASN A 110 3.30 66.82 -8.44
N THR A 111 3.72 66.64 -7.19
CA THR A 111 5.01 67.12 -6.68
C THR A 111 6.11 66.13 -7.08
N PRO A 112 7.14 66.54 -7.82
CA PRO A 112 8.22 65.63 -8.22
C PRO A 112 8.98 65.07 -7.01
N VAL A 113 9.48 63.83 -7.15
CA VAL A 113 10.29 63.20 -6.10
C VAL A 113 11.64 63.92 -6.00
N GLY A 114 11.97 64.41 -4.81
CA GLY A 114 13.21 65.17 -4.57
C GLY A 114 13.10 66.68 -4.77
N GLU A 115 11.96 67.19 -5.24
CA GLU A 115 11.71 68.63 -5.41
C GLU A 115 10.45 69.09 -4.62
N PRO A 116 10.46 68.99 -3.27
CA PRO A 116 9.36 69.52 -2.47
C PRO A 116 9.30 71.05 -2.59
N PHE A 117 8.10 71.62 -2.56
CA PHE A 117 7.92 73.06 -2.62
C PHE A 117 6.93 73.54 -1.56
N LEU A 118 7.17 74.75 -1.06
CA LEU A 118 6.35 75.36 -0.03
C LEU A 118 5.12 76.03 -0.68
N LEU A 119 3.92 75.64 -0.28
CA LEU A 119 2.70 76.36 -0.61
C LEU A 119 2.45 77.41 0.47
N ILE A 120 2.17 78.64 0.07
CA ILE A 120 1.92 79.75 0.99
C ILE A 120 0.58 80.38 0.62
N GLY A 121 -0.31 80.53 1.60
CA GLY A 121 -1.64 81.12 1.44
C GLY A 121 -1.81 82.29 2.38
N GLU A 122 -2.03 83.48 1.84
CA GLU A 122 -2.39 84.67 2.60
C GLU A 122 -3.91 84.86 2.55
N ALA A 123 -4.58 84.54 3.64
CA ALA A 123 -6.02 84.66 3.79
C ALA A 123 -6.40 86.02 4.35
N PHE A 124 -7.24 86.76 3.62
CA PHE A 124 -7.79 88.05 4.02
C PHE A 124 -9.18 87.85 4.61
N TYR A 125 -9.46 88.51 5.73
CA TYR A 125 -10.80 88.57 6.32
C TYR A 125 -11.05 89.94 6.92
N THR A 126 -12.30 90.37 6.92
CA THR A 126 -12.72 91.58 7.62
C THR A 126 -12.94 91.25 9.10
N ASN A 127 -12.15 91.86 9.99
CA ASN A 127 -12.31 91.67 11.43
C ASN A 127 -13.68 92.21 11.88
N PRO A 128 -14.59 91.34 12.35
CA PRO A 128 -15.96 91.75 12.66
C PRO A 128 -16.06 92.68 13.88
N LYS A 129 -15.00 92.75 14.72
CA LYS A 129 -14.94 93.61 15.92
C LYS A 129 -14.49 95.05 15.59
N THR A 130 -13.70 95.23 14.53
CA THR A 130 -13.08 96.52 14.18
C THR A 130 -13.45 97.05 12.79
N GLY A 131 -14.06 96.21 11.95
CA GLY A 131 -14.37 96.52 10.54
C GLY A 131 -13.14 96.69 9.64
N ARG A 132 -11.93 96.37 10.14
CA ARG A 132 -10.68 96.48 9.38
C ARG A 132 -10.34 95.14 8.71
N GLN A 133 -9.78 95.21 7.51
CA GLN A 133 -9.24 94.03 6.84
C GLN A 133 -7.94 93.60 7.52
N GLU A 134 -7.84 92.30 7.81
CA GLU A 134 -6.67 91.65 8.37
C GLU A 134 -6.28 90.47 7.48
N SER A 135 -5.01 90.04 7.54
CA SER A 135 -4.54 88.85 6.82
C SER A 135 -3.78 87.87 7.73
N ARG A 136 -3.83 86.58 7.36
CA ARG A 136 -3.04 85.51 7.96
C ARG A 136 -2.30 84.75 6.88
N ILE A 137 -1.00 84.58 7.09
CA ILE A 137 -0.13 83.86 6.17
C ILE A 137 0.12 82.48 6.76
N GLU A 138 -0.29 81.46 6.02
CA GLU A 138 -0.03 80.07 6.35
C GLU A 138 0.89 79.44 5.32
N GLN A 139 1.67 78.45 5.76
CA GLN A 139 2.65 77.75 4.93
C GLN A 139 2.52 76.25 5.10
N GLN A 140 2.58 75.51 4.00
CA GLN A 140 2.51 74.05 4.00
C GLN A 140 3.48 73.47 2.98
N LEU A 141 4.35 72.56 3.40
CA LEU A 141 5.24 71.86 2.47
C LEU A 141 4.47 70.80 1.69
N LEU A 142 4.54 70.86 0.37
CA LEU A 142 4.13 69.80 -0.54
C LEU A 142 5.35 68.92 -0.85
N SER A 143 5.25 67.63 -0.58
CA SER A 143 6.38 66.70 -0.74
C SER A 143 5.93 65.35 -1.31
N THR A 144 6.88 64.57 -1.81
CA THR A 144 6.65 63.20 -2.27
C THR A 144 7.70 62.27 -1.67
N ILE A 145 7.27 61.14 -1.12
CA ILE A 145 8.14 60.08 -0.58
C ILE A 145 8.08 58.82 -1.45
N TYR A 146 9.17 58.04 -1.46
CA TYR A 146 9.15 56.72 -2.07
C TYR A 146 8.24 55.76 -1.29
N TYR A 147 7.45 54.98 -2.01
CA TYR A 147 6.64 53.89 -1.49
C TYR A 147 7.06 52.61 -2.21
N GLU A 148 7.62 51.64 -1.47
CA GLU A 148 7.87 50.29 -1.98
C GLU A 148 6.69 49.39 -1.59
N ALA A 149 6.20 48.58 -2.53
CA ALA A 149 5.12 47.62 -2.31
C ALA A 149 5.61 46.43 -1.46
N SER A 150 5.79 46.62 -0.14
CA SER A 150 6.28 45.57 0.76
C SER A 150 5.48 45.46 2.05
N LEU A 151 4.15 45.31 1.94
CA LEU A 151 3.29 44.92 3.06
C LEU A 151 2.43 43.68 2.79
N LEU A 152 2.66 42.95 1.68
CA LEU A 152 1.99 41.67 1.47
C LEU A 152 2.54 40.63 2.45
N SER A 153 1.66 39.98 3.20
CA SER A 153 2.02 38.84 4.07
C SER A 153 1.00 37.72 3.94
N LEU A 154 1.47 36.48 3.89
CA LEU A 154 0.61 35.29 3.89
C LEU A 154 0.64 34.69 5.30
N MET A 155 -0.53 34.53 5.91
CA MET A 155 -0.67 34.01 7.27
C MET A 155 -1.58 32.79 7.31
N ALA A 156 -1.41 31.98 8.35
CA ALA A 156 -2.31 30.89 8.66
C ALA A 156 -3.61 31.44 9.27
N GLY A 157 -4.74 31.10 8.68
CA GLY A 157 -6.10 31.33 9.16
C GLY A 157 -6.72 30.12 9.86
N SER A 158 -5.97 29.03 9.98
CA SER A 158 -6.27 27.82 10.76
C SER A 158 -4.99 27.33 11.46
N PRO A 159 -5.04 26.37 12.40
CA PRO A 159 -3.84 25.79 12.99
C PRO A 159 -2.90 25.22 11.91
N THR A 160 -1.60 25.50 12.05
CA THR A 160 -0.55 24.99 11.14
C THR A 160 -0.14 23.56 11.46
N GLU A 161 -0.42 23.09 12.69
CA GLU A 161 -0.27 21.70 13.09
C GLU A 161 -1.64 21.20 13.57
N VAL A 162 -2.15 20.17 12.90
CA VAL A 162 -3.41 19.51 13.26
C VAL A 162 -3.10 18.05 13.54
N ILE A 163 -3.44 17.58 14.75
CA ILE A 163 -3.35 16.17 15.13
C ILE A 163 -4.77 15.63 15.22
N VAL A 164 -5.06 14.67 14.35
CA VAL A 164 -6.34 13.99 14.25
C VAL A 164 -6.24 12.70 15.06
N ASP A 165 -7.06 12.60 16.12
CA ASP A 165 -7.18 11.40 16.94
C ASP A 165 -8.26 10.47 16.34
N PRO A 166 -7.87 9.37 15.66
CA PRO A 166 -8.82 8.51 14.95
C PRO A 166 -9.76 7.75 15.90
N THR A 167 -9.45 7.72 17.21
CA THR A 167 -10.31 7.08 18.22
C THR A 167 -11.49 7.96 18.64
N LYS A 168 -11.51 9.24 18.24
CA LYS A 168 -12.60 10.19 18.53
C LYS A 168 -13.56 10.39 17.35
N ILE A 169 -13.24 9.78 16.22
CA ILE A 169 -13.95 9.94 14.97
C ILE A 169 -14.82 8.70 14.76
N ASN A 170 -16.10 8.91 14.53
CA ASN A 170 -17.04 7.85 14.16
C ASN A 170 -16.88 7.50 12.67
N ASP A 171 -17.61 6.50 12.17
CA ASP A 171 -17.43 6.01 10.79
C ASP A 171 -18.03 6.92 9.71
N ASP A 172 -18.45 8.15 10.04
CA ASP A 172 -18.93 9.14 9.07
C ASP A 172 -17.73 9.83 8.37
N PRO A 173 -17.59 9.72 7.03
CA PRO A 173 -16.50 10.34 6.27
C PRO A 173 -16.39 11.86 6.47
N ALA A 174 -17.48 12.55 6.80
CA ALA A 174 -17.45 13.99 7.05
C ALA A 174 -16.60 14.36 8.28
N ASN A 175 -16.52 13.47 9.27
CA ASN A 175 -15.81 13.72 10.53
C ASN A 175 -14.29 13.52 10.44
N TRP A 176 -13.80 13.02 9.30
CA TRP A 176 -12.38 12.95 8.97
C TRP A 176 -11.84 14.20 8.25
N GLN A 177 -12.71 15.14 7.90
CA GLN A 177 -12.31 16.32 7.12
C GLN A 177 -11.60 17.36 7.98
N VAL A 178 -10.41 17.78 7.54
CA VAL A 178 -9.62 18.85 8.15
C VAL A 178 -9.61 20.06 7.23
N GLN A 179 -9.99 21.23 7.77
CA GLN A 179 -9.99 22.50 7.03
C GLN A 179 -8.71 23.29 7.32
N LEU A 180 -7.96 23.60 6.26
CA LEU A 180 -6.74 24.40 6.29
C LEU A 180 -7.00 25.71 5.56
N LYS A 181 -6.77 26.86 6.20
CA LYS A 181 -7.14 28.16 5.65
C LYS A 181 -5.97 29.12 5.63
N ALA A 182 -5.57 29.61 4.46
CA ALA A 182 -4.58 30.67 4.33
C ALA A 182 -5.24 32.05 4.15
N ILE A 183 -4.58 33.13 4.58
CA ILE A 183 -5.09 34.50 4.46
C ILE A 183 -3.97 35.39 3.95
N LEU A 184 -4.16 35.99 2.77
CA LEU A 184 -3.24 36.99 2.22
C LEU A 184 -3.66 38.36 2.77
N LYS A 185 -2.71 39.12 3.30
CA LYS A 185 -2.92 40.46 3.83
C LYS A 185 -2.12 41.49 3.06
N SER A 186 -2.61 42.73 3.03
CA SER A 186 -1.83 43.92 2.72
C SER A 186 -1.79 44.80 3.96
N GLY A 187 -0.66 44.81 4.66
CA GLY A 187 -0.55 45.36 6.01
C GLY A 187 -1.46 44.61 6.99
N GLU A 188 -2.35 45.33 7.67
CA GLU A 188 -3.33 44.74 8.59
C GLU A 188 -4.63 44.27 7.91
N ILE A 189 -4.82 44.58 6.63
CA ILE A 189 -6.07 44.31 5.91
C ILE A 189 -6.03 42.90 5.32
N ASN A 190 -7.03 42.08 5.64
CA ASN A 190 -7.26 40.79 4.99
C ASN A 190 -7.81 41.02 3.58
N LEU A 191 -7.16 40.46 2.56
CA LEU A 191 -7.64 40.52 1.19
C LEU A 191 -8.79 39.52 0.97
N THR A 192 -9.73 39.91 0.13
CA THR A 192 -10.84 39.04 -0.32
C THR A 192 -10.36 38.09 -1.40
N ASP A 193 -11.17 37.07 -1.70
CA ASP A 193 -10.86 36.08 -2.74
C ASP A 193 -10.82 36.73 -4.15
N ASP A 194 -11.45 37.89 -4.34
CA ASP A 194 -11.38 38.68 -5.58
C ASP A 194 -10.00 39.32 -5.80
N ASN A 195 -9.22 39.50 -4.72
CA ASN A 195 -7.93 40.20 -4.73
C ASN A 195 -6.73 39.29 -4.42
N ALA A 196 -6.94 37.97 -4.34
CA ALA A 196 -5.90 37.01 -4.01
C ALA A 196 -6.04 35.72 -4.80
N VAL A 197 -4.90 35.14 -5.20
CA VAL A 197 -4.84 33.82 -5.87
C VAL A 197 -3.96 32.89 -5.02
N TYR A 198 -4.37 31.64 -4.86
CA TYR A 198 -3.71 30.66 -4.00
C TYR A 198 -3.27 29.41 -4.78
N TRP A 199 -2.09 28.91 -4.44
CA TRP A 199 -1.55 27.64 -4.92
C TRP A 199 -1.18 26.77 -3.73
N TRP A 200 -1.68 25.54 -3.74
CA TRP A 200 -1.36 24.53 -2.74
C TRP A 200 -0.40 23.50 -3.32
N TYR A 201 0.62 23.20 -2.54
CA TYR A 201 1.65 22.23 -2.87
C TYR A 201 1.69 21.17 -1.78
N VAL A 202 1.94 19.92 -2.18
CA VAL A 202 2.27 18.83 -1.26
C VAL A 202 3.78 18.63 -1.22
N LYS A 203 4.30 18.41 -0.01
CA LYS A 203 5.72 18.18 0.24
C LYS A 203 5.94 16.72 0.60
N ASP A 204 6.53 15.98 -0.33
CA ASP A 204 6.88 14.56 -0.19
C ASP A 204 8.40 14.41 -0.10
N GLY A 205 8.91 14.31 1.14
CA GLY A 205 10.35 14.27 1.41
C GLY A 205 11.09 15.52 0.92
N LYS A 206 11.92 15.37 -0.13
CA LYS A 206 12.68 16.47 -0.78
C LYS A 206 11.94 17.14 -1.94
N TYR A 207 10.82 16.60 -2.39
CA TYR A 207 10.10 17.08 -3.56
C TYR A 207 8.86 17.88 -3.16
N THR A 208 8.60 18.98 -3.88
CA THR A 208 7.40 19.80 -3.74
C THR A 208 6.67 19.80 -5.08
N ARG A 209 5.40 19.39 -5.11
CA ARG A 209 4.55 19.41 -6.31
C ARG A 209 3.23 20.09 -6.04
N LEU A 210 2.57 20.56 -7.10
CA LEU A 210 1.21 21.13 -7.00
C LEU A 210 0.21 20.03 -6.58
N VAL A 211 -0.78 20.42 -5.79
CA VAL A 211 -1.96 19.57 -5.50
C VAL A 211 -2.81 19.46 -6.76
N THR A 212 -3.33 18.26 -7.05
CA THR A 212 -4.13 17.97 -8.24
C THR A 212 -5.44 17.27 -7.84
N THR A 213 -6.43 17.26 -8.73
CA THR A 213 -7.70 16.55 -8.50
C THR A 213 -7.55 15.03 -8.41
N SER A 214 -6.40 14.48 -8.79
CA SER A 214 -6.05 13.07 -8.61
C SER A 214 -5.56 12.73 -7.20
N ASP A 215 -5.33 13.72 -6.34
CA ASP A 215 -4.96 13.49 -4.95
C ASP A 215 -6.16 12.92 -4.18
N THR A 216 -6.09 11.65 -3.81
CA THR A 216 -7.20 10.89 -3.20
C THR A 216 -7.64 11.42 -1.83
N TRP A 217 -6.81 12.24 -1.18
CA TRP A 217 -7.10 12.90 0.10
C TRP A 217 -7.75 14.29 -0.07
N LEU A 218 -7.85 14.82 -1.29
CA LEU A 218 -8.39 16.15 -1.56
C LEU A 218 -9.92 16.10 -1.62
N VAL A 219 -10.58 16.88 -0.76
CA VAL A 219 -12.05 17.05 -0.78
C VAL A 219 -12.45 18.33 -1.53
N THR A 220 -11.56 19.32 -1.56
CA THR A 220 -11.85 20.63 -2.18
C THR A 220 -11.81 20.56 -3.70
N THR A 221 -12.87 21.05 -4.34
CA THR A 221 -12.90 21.27 -5.79
C THR A 221 -12.08 22.53 -6.14
N PRO A 222 -11.16 22.47 -7.12
CA PRO A 222 -10.47 23.64 -7.63
C PRO A 222 -11.43 24.66 -8.27
N ASN A 223 -11.00 25.90 -8.39
CA ASN A 223 -11.69 26.94 -9.14
C ASN A 223 -11.66 26.61 -10.66
N ALA A 224 -12.58 27.22 -11.42
CA ALA A 224 -12.70 26.98 -12.87
C ALA A 224 -11.44 27.33 -13.68
N ASP A 225 -10.55 28.17 -13.14
CA ASP A 225 -9.27 28.56 -13.73
C ASP A 225 -8.10 27.65 -13.32
N GLY A 226 -8.37 26.55 -12.59
CA GLY A 226 -7.37 25.59 -12.11
C GLY A 226 -6.62 26.02 -10.84
N THR A 227 -6.95 27.19 -10.28
CA THR A 227 -6.42 27.63 -8.98
C THR A 227 -7.22 27.02 -7.83
N PHE A 228 -6.73 27.15 -6.60
CA PHE A 228 -7.44 26.65 -5.42
C PHE A 228 -8.01 27.80 -4.58
N PRO A 229 -9.12 27.58 -3.88
CA PRO A 229 -9.59 28.53 -2.87
C PRO A 229 -8.60 28.65 -1.71
N ARG A 230 -8.73 29.73 -0.94
CA ARG A 230 -7.92 29.97 0.26
C ARG A 230 -8.09 28.93 1.37
N THR A 231 -9.19 28.17 1.34
CA THR A 231 -9.47 27.06 2.26
C THR A 231 -9.37 25.74 1.51
N LEU A 232 -8.45 24.89 1.96
CA LEU A 232 -8.29 23.53 1.48
C LEU A 232 -8.84 22.55 2.54
N ILE A 233 -9.76 21.70 2.11
CA ILE A 233 -10.34 20.60 2.89
C ILE A 233 -9.69 19.30 2.45
N VAL A 234 -9.15 18.57 3.42
CA VAL A 234 -8.48 17.29 3.22
C VAL A 234 -9.14 16.20 4.06
N ASP A 235 -9.23 14.99 3.53
CA ASP A 235 -9.73 13.81 4.24
C ASP A 235 -8.58 13.15 5.00
N ALA A 236 -8.53 13.33 6.31
CA ALA A 236 -7.47 12.79 7.15
C ALA A 236 -7.51 11.25 7.26
N SER A 237 -8.59 10.58 6.85
CA SER A 237 -8.58 9.12 6.78
C SER A 237 -7.57 8.61 5.76
N ARG A 238 -7.22 9.45 4.77
CA ARG A 238 -6.46 9.08 3.58
C ARG A 238 -4.94 9.11 3.74
N PHE A 239 -4.42 9.62 4.86
CA PHE A 239 -2.98 9.80 5.06
C PHE A 239 -2.59 9.76 6.55
N LYS A 240 -1.33 9.40 6.84
CA LYS A 240 -0.77 9.47 8.22
C LYS A 240 -0.17 10.84 8.54
N ASN A 241 0.52 11.42 7.56
CA ASN A 241 1.14 12.74 7.69
C ASN A 241 1.08 13.44 6.34
N LEU A 242 0.43 14.60 6.30
CA LEU A 242 0.33 15.42 5.10
C LEU A 242 0.96 16.78 5.37
N LYS A 243 2.04 17.07 4.65
CA LYS A 243 2.71 18.36 4.66
C LYS A 243 2.28 19.16 3.44
N LEU A 244 1.65 20.30 3.69
CA LEU A 244 1.19 21.21 2.66
C LEU A 244 1.90 22.55 2.77
N GLU A 245 2.10 23.15 1.61
CA GLU A 245 2.64 24.49 1.46
C GLU A 245 1.66 25.31 0.62
N CYS A 246 1.19 26.42 1.17
CA CYS A 246 0.35 27.35 0.44
C CYS A 246 1.16 28.59 0.07
N ARG A 247 1.03 29.01 -1.18
CA ARG A 247 1.58 30.24 -1.73
C ARG A 247 0.45 31.11 -2.25
N ALA A 248 0.67 32.43 -2.27
CA ALA A 248 -0.33 33.35 -2.74
C ALA A 248 0.27 34.55 -3.49
N ALA A 249 -0.57 35.22 -4.30
CA ALA A 249 -0.25 36.45 -4.99
C ALA A 249 -1.45 37.41 -4.97
N TYR A 250 -1.18 38.71 -5.02
CA TYR A 250 -2.21 39.74 -5.18
C TYR A 250 -2.75 39.75 -6.61
N LYS A 251 -4.05 40.02 -6.74
CA LYS A 251 -4.74 40.22 -8.02
C LYS A 251 -5.50 41.56 -7.98
N GLY A 252 -5.17 42.48 -8.89
CA GLY A 252 -5.91 43.72 -9.06
C GLY A 252 -7.30 43.47 -9.67
N ALA A 253 -8.27 44.36 -9.39
CA ALA A 253 -9.66 44.19 -9.82
C ALA A 253 -9.85 44.14 -11.36
N ALA A 254 -8.90 44.69 -12.13
CA ALA A 254 -8.92 44.69 -13.59
C ALA A 254 -7.80 43.82 -14.22
N ASP A 255 -6.99 43.15 -13.40
CA ASP A 255 -5.81 42.42 -13.87
C ASP A 255 -6.11 40.93 -14.06
N PRO A 256 -5.50 40.26 -15.07
CA PRO A 256 -5.59 38.81 -15.19
C PRO A 256 -4.93 38.13 -13.97
N ALA A 257 -5.48 36.99 -13.56
CA ALA A 257 -4.88 36.19 -12.49
C ALA A 257 -3.45 35.77 -12.89
N PRO A 258 -2.45 35.89 -11.99
CA PRO A 258 -1.10 35.39 -12.28
C PRO A 258 -1.14 33.88 -12.55
N ALA A 259 -0.30 33.39 -13.48
CA ALA A 259 -0.24 31.96 -13.81
C ALA A 259 0.57 31.13 -12.79
N SER A 260 1.39 31.78 -11.97
CA SER A 260 2.24 31.14 -10.95
C SER A 260 2.54 32.11 -9.80
N PRO A 261 3.00 31.60 -8.63
CA PRO A 261 3.39 32.46 -7.51
C PRO A 261 4.51 33.44 -7.89
N THR A 262 4.26 34.73 -7.72
CA THR A 262 5.18 35.80 -8.12
C THR A 262 6.19 36.19 -7.03
N ASN A 263 5.92 35.84 -5.77
CA ASN A 263 6.79 36.11 -4.63
C ASN A 263 6.99 34.86 -3.76
N ALA A 264 8.24 34.39 -3.69
CA ALA A 264 8.59 33.20 -2.92
C ALA A 264 8.48 33.38 -1.38
N ALA A 265 8.44 34.61 -0.88
CA ALA A 265 8.30 34.91 0.55
C ALA A 265 6.86 34.80 1.06
N LEU A 266 5.85 34.79 0.17
CA LEU A 266 4.45 34.59 0.53
C LEU A 266 4.17 33.09 0.68
N LEU A 267 4.47 32.57 1.88
CA LEU A 267 4.46 31.14 2.18
C LEU A 267 3.82 30.85 3.53
N VAL A 268 2.96 29.83 3.59
CA VAL A 268 2.55 29.21 4.86
C VAL A 268 2.59 27.69 4.73
N GLN A 269 3.02 27.01 5.79
CA GLN A 269 3.13 25.56 5.82
C GLN A 269 2.15 24.96 6.84
N TYR A 270 1.52 23.86 6.45
CA TYR A 270 0.61 23.07 7.27
C TYR A 270 1.12 21.64 7.41
N ASN A 271 0.86 21.04 8.56
CA ASN A 271 1.19 19.67 8.88
C ASN A 271 -0.04 19.02 9.54
N VAL A 272 -0.70 18.11 8.83
CA VAL A 272 -1.81 17.33 9.37
C VAL A 272 -1.31 15.92 9.66
N ARG A 273 -1.36 15.51 10.93
CA ARG A 273 -0.99 14.16 11.38
C ARG A 273 -2.20 13.42 11.90
N VAL A 274 -2.23 12.12 11.64
CA VAL A 274 -3.14 11.18 12.31
C VAL A 274 -2.32 10.38 13.30
N ASP A 275 -2.48 10.68 14.59
CA ASP A 275 -1.73 10.05 15.67
C ASP A 275 -2.70 9.42 16.67
N LEU A 276 -2.43 8.19 17.08
CA LEU A 276 -3.18 7.53 18.16
C LEU A 276 -2.91 8.24 19.49
N PRO A 277 -3.89 8.25 20.42
CA PRO A 277 -3.70 8.85 21.72
C PRO A 277 -2.59 8.10 22.48
N VAL A 278 -1.92 8.82 23.40
CA VAL A 278 -0.81 8.28 24.18
C VAL A 278 -1.27 7.01 24.91
N PHE A 279 -0.62 5.90 24.58
CA PHE A 279 -0.87 4.60 25.20
C PHE A 279 -0.51 4.65 26.70
N GLN A 280 -1.40 4.12 27.55
CA GLN A 280 -1.17 4.08 29.00
C GLN A 280 -1.02 2.65 29.49
N ASN A 281 -1.98 1.77 29.18
CA ASN A 281 -1.89 0.36 29.52
C ASN A 281 -2.80 -0.51 28.65
N ALA A 282 -2.51 -1.82 28.67
CA ALA A 282 -3.40 -2.86 28.22
C ALA A 282 -3.53 -3.89 29.35
N ARG A 283 -4.75 -4.36 29.61
CA ARG A 283 -5.02 -5.34 30.66
C ARG A 283 -5.94 -6.45 30.19
N GLN A 284 -5.75 -7.63 30.78
CA GLN A 284 -6.65 -8.76 30.62
C GLN A 284 -7.94 -8.52 31.43
N ILE A 285 -9.09 -8.73 30.81
CA ILE A 285 -10.38 -8.84 31.48
C ILE A 285 -10.91 -10.27 31.27
N PRO A 286 -10.97 -11.10 32.31
CA PRO A 286 -11.50 -12.45 32.19
C PRO A 286 -13.02 -12.42 31.96
N ILE A 287 -13.48 -13.19 30.96
CA ILE A 287 -14.89 -13.36 30.59
C ILE A 287 -15.42 -14.70 31.10
N ALA A 288 -14.62 -15.76 30.96
CA ALA A 288 -14.94 -17.10 31.45
C ALA A 288 -13.67 -17.81 31.95
N GLY A 289 -13.82 -18.66 32.97
CA GLY A 289 -12.68 -19.39 33.55
C GLY A 289 -11.78 -18.53 34.44
N ALA A 290 -12.30 -17.44 35.03
CA ALA A 290 -11.54 -16.54 35.91
C ALA A 290 -10.97 -17.25 37.16
N TYR A 291 -11.60 -18.36 37.57
CA TYR A 291 -11.15 -19.22 38.66
C TYR A 291 -10.99 -20.65 38.17
N ILE A 292 -9.75 -21.17 38.28
CA ILE A 292 -9.38 -22.56 37.99
C ILE A 292 -9.16 -23.26 39.32
N THR A 293 -9.85 -24.38 39.53
CA THR A 293 -9.67 -25.24 40.71
C THR A 293 -8.74 -26.41 40.38
N VAL A 294 -8.24 -27.09 41.41
CA VAL A 294 -7.40 -28.30 41.24
C VAL A 294 -8.10 -29.37 40.38
N LYS A 295 -9.43 -29.45 40.42
CA LYS A 295 -10.22 -30.41 39.62
C LYS A 295 -10.29 -30.07 38.12
N ASP A 296 -9.99 -28.83 37.77
CA ASP A 296 -10.03 -28.35 36.39
C ASP A 296 -8.69 -28.60 35.65
N ILE A 297 -7.63 -28.97 36.36
CA ILE A 297 -6.30 -29.26 35.80
C ILE A 297 -6.40 -30.41 34.79
N GLY A 298 -5.83 -30.20 33.59
CA GLY A 298 -5.83 -31.18 32.50
C GLY A 298 -7.17 -31.36 31.77
N THR A 299 -8.20 -30.58 32.13
CA THR A 299 -9.53 -30.64 31.50
C THR A 299 -9.65 -29.69 30.30
N THR A 300 -10.69 -29.88 29.49
CA THR A 300 -11.05 -28.99 28.37
C THR A 300 -11.87 -27.76 28.81
N LYS A 301 -11.89 -27.42 30.11
CA LYS A 301 -12.59 -26.23 30.61
C LYS A 301 -12.05 -24.98 29.90
N ALA A 302 -12.98 -24.20 29.34
CA ALA A 302 -12.65 -23.01 28.56
C ALA A 302 -12.21 -21.84 29.45
N ILE A 303 -11.21 -21.11 28.97
CA ILE A 303 -10.76 -19.82 29.48
C ILE A 303 -11.00 -18.81 28.37
N LYS A 304 -11.77 -17.76 28.65
CA LYS A 304 -12.05 -16.67 27.73
C LYS A 304 -11.66 -15.34 28.36
N SER A 305 -10.97 -14.49 27.61
CA SER A 305 -10.57 -13.17 28.06
C SER A 305 -10.70 -12.15 26.93
N ARG A 306 -10.87 -10.88 27.29
CA ARG A 306 -10.71 -9.74 26.37
C ARG A 306 -9.62 -8.80 26.82
N CYS A 307 -9.06 -8.06 25.88
CA CYS A 307 -8.08 -7.01 26.12
C CYS A 307 -8.80 -5.68 26.26
N GLU A 308 -8.51 -4.96 27.34
CA GLU A 308 -8.96 -3.58 27.51
C GLU A 308 -7.75 -2.66 27.41
N ILE A 309 -7.80 -1.68 26.50
CA ILE A 309 -6.73 -0.71 26.27
C ILE A 309 -7.16 0.65 26.79
N THR A 310 -6.31 1.25 27.63
CA THR A 310 -6.45 2.64 28.06
C THR A 310 -5.44 3.49 27.29
N ALA A 311 -5.93 4.49 26.57
CA ALA A 311 -5.09 5.47 25.89
C ALA A 311 -5.74 6.85 25.92
N GLY A 312 -4.93 7.90 26.08
CA GLY A 312 -5.43 9.29 26.19
C GLY A 312 -6.37 9.53 27.37
N GLY A 313 -6.27 8.75 28.45
CA GLY A 313 -7.09 8.89 29.65
C GLY A 313 -8.46 8.20 29.57
N ARG A 314 -8.72 7.38 28.55
CA ARG A 314 -9.99 6.67 28.36
C ARG A 314 -9.80 5.25 27.88
N ILE A 315 -10.82 4.42 28.08
CA ILE A 315 -10.91 3.10 27.48
C ILE A 315 -11.20 3.27 25.99
N ILE A 316 -10.43 2.59 25.16
CA ILE A 316 -10.62 2.58 23.71
C ILE A 316 -11.71 1.56 23.38
N GLU A 317 -12.79 2.02 22.77
CA GLU A 317 -13.83 1.15 22.21
C GLU A 317 -13.31 0.49 20.94
N ASN A 318 -13.64 -0.80 20.77
CA ASN A 318 -13.13 -1.63 19.68
C ASN A 318 -11.59 -1.50 19.52
N PRO A 319 -10.81 -1.86 20.56
CA PRO A 319 -9.37 -1.64 20.59
C PRO A 319 -8.64 -2.33 19.43
N GLU A 320 -9.17 -3.44 18.92
CA GLU A 320 -8.61 -4.12 17.75
C GLU A 320 -8.72 -3.33 16.45
N LYS A 321 -9.56 -2.29 16.38
CA LYS A 321 -9.56 -1.34 15.26
C LYS A 321 -8.25 -0.56 15.18
N TYR A 322 -7.66 -0.21 16.34
CA TYR A 322 -6.55 0.74 16.46
C TYR A 322 -5.23 0.12 16.93
N TYR A 323 -5.29 -1.05 17.58
CA TYR A 323 -4.14 -1.73 18.16
C TYR A 323 -4.09 -3.17 17.67
N ASN A 324 -2.88 -3.66 17.45
CA ASN A 324 -2.64 -5.09 17.29
C ASN A 324 -2.46 -5.70 18.68
N ILE A 325 -3.20 -6.77 18.95
CA ILE A 325 -3.26 -7.40 20.27
C ILE A 325 -2.78 -8.84 20.12
N THR A 326 -1.70 -9.19 20.81
CA THR A 326 -1.13 -10.55 20.85
C THR A 326 -1.26 -11.09 22.27
N TRP A 327 -1.88 -12.25 22.41
CA TRP A 327 -2.04 -12.92 23.69
C TRP A 327 -0.86 -13.85 23.95
N LYS A 328 -0.22 -13.67 25.10
CA LYS A 328 0.87 -14.52 25.57
C LYS A 328 0.43 -15.31 26.79
N ALA A 329 0.83 -16.57 26.84
CA ALA A 329 0.82 -17.40 28.03
C ALA A 329 2.25 -17.49 28.56
N THR A 330 2.47 -16.94 29.74
CA THR A 330 3.77 -16.88 30.41
C THR A 330 3.77 -17.83 31.60
N ASN A 331 4.66 -18.81 31.57
CA ASN A 331 4.86 -19.77 32.67
C ASN A 331 5.59 -19.10 33.84
N ALA A 332 5.53 -19.73 35.01
CA ALA A 332 6.22 -19.27 36.22
C ALA A 332 7.75 -19.15 36.08
N ASP A 333 8.37 -19.86 35.12
CA ASP A 333 9.79 -19.77 34.80
C ASP A 333 10.14 -18.58 33.87
N GLY A 334 9.15 -17.77 33.49
CA GLY A 334 9.30 -16.62 32.61
C GLY A 334 9.28 -16.95 31.11
N THR A 335 9.07 -18.22 30.73
CA THR A 335 8.92 -18.59 29.32
C THR A 335 7.53 -18.20 28.82
N SER A 336 7.48 -17.44 27.71
CA SER A 336 6.23 -17.01 27.10
C SER A 336 5.99 -17.71 25.76
N SER A 337 4.75 -18.10 25.51
CA SER A 337 4.27 -18.60 24.21
C SER A 337 3.10 -17.77 23.72
N ILE A 338 3.01 -17.56 22.40
CA ILE A 338 1.85 -16.87 21.81
C ILE A 338 0.70 -17.87 21.74
N ILE A 339 -0.46 -17.47 22.24
CA ILE A 339 -1.67 -18.32 22.31
C ILE A 339 -2.82 -17.83 21.45
N GLY A 340 -2.74 -16.62 20.90
CA GLY A 340 -3.67 -16.09 19.92
C GLY A 340 -3.57 -14.57 19.76
N TYR A 341 -4.52 -14.00 19.02
CA TYR A 341 -4.50 -12.61 18.58
C TYR A 341 -5.92 -12.01 18.61
N GLY A 342 -6.01 -10.68 18.57
CA GLY A 342 -7.28 -9.95 18.55
C GLY A 342 -7.76 -9.50 19.93
N GLU A 343 -8.88 -8.77 19.99
CA GLU A 343 -9.43 -8.27 21.25
C GLU A 343 -9.76 -9.41 22.22
N TYR A 344 -10.23 -10.55 21.68
CA TYR A 344 -10.66 -11.71 22.45
C TYR A 344 -9.71 -12.88 22.29
N ILE A 345 -9.59 -13.69 23.34
CA ILE A 345 -8.92 -14.99 23.29
C ILE A 345 -9.79 -16.06 23.93
N GLU A 346 -9.77 -17.25 23.32
CA GLU A 346 -10.38 -18.46 23.86
C GLU A 346 -9.39 -19.62 23.81
N THR A 347 -9.18 -20.27 24.95
CA THR A 347 -8.29 -21.43 25.09
C THR A 347 -8.83 -22.39 26.15
N THR A 348 -8.14 -23.49 26.43
CA THR A 348 -8.54 -24.47 27.47
C THR A 348 -7.43 -24.68 28.49
N VAL A 349 -7.80 -25.09 29.71
CA VAL A 349 -6.85 -25.42 30.77
C VAL A 349 -5.82 -26.46 30.31
N LYS A 350 -6.27 -27.50 29.57
CA LYS A 350 -5.41 -28.51 28.98
C LYS A 350 -4.42 -27.93 27.95
N ALA A 351 -4.87 -27.01 27.09
CA ALA A 351 -4.01 -26.41 26.07
C ALA A 351 -2.92 -25.51 26.66
N LEU A 352 -3.20 -24.85 27.79
CA LEU A 352 -2.22 -24.02 28.50
C LEU A 352 -1.23 -24.82 29.37
N GLY A 353 -1.44 -26.13 29.55
CA GLY A 353 -0.53 -26.97 30.33
C GLY A 353 -0.44 -26.60 31.81
N ILE A 354 -1.49 -25.97 32.38
CA ILE A 354 -1.51 -25.54 33.79
C ILE A 354 -1.35 -26.77 34.69
N THR A 355 -0.41 -26.70 35.64
CA THR A 355 -0.22 -27.73 36.68
C THR A 355 -0.35 -27.15 38.08
N TYR A 356 -0.43 -28.02 39.09
CA TYR A 356 -0.54 -27.59 40.49
C TYR A 356 0.65 -26.73 40.95
N THR A 357 1.83 -26.92 40.36
CA THR A 357 3.07 -26.21 40.73
C THR A 357 3.45 -25.09 39.78
N ASN A 358 2.85 -25.02 38.57
CA ASN A 358 3.20 -24.04 37.55
C ASN A 358 1.96 -23.22 37.14
N PRO A 359 1.75 -22.04 37.74
CA PRO A 359 0.75 -21.10 37.25
C PRO A 359 1.16 -20.52 35.89
N VAL A 360 0.15 -20.20 35.07
CA VAL A 360 0.30 -19.56 33.77
C VAL A 360 -0.39 -18.19 33.82
N VAL A 361 0.33 -17.15 33.44
CA VAL A 361 -0.18 -15.78 33.32
C VAL A 361 -0.58 -15.53 31.87
N LEU A 362 -1.79 -15.01 31.67
CA LEU A 362 -2.26 -14.58 30.36
C LEU A 362 -2.12 -13.06 30.27
N GLU A 363 -1.38 -12.58 29.28
CA GLU A 363 -1.14 -11.14 29.14
C GLU A 363 -1.31 -10.69 27.68
N PRO A 364 -2.04 -9.60 27.43
CA PRO A 364 -2.09 -8.97 26.12
C PRO A 364 -0.86 -8.08 25.92
N SER A 365 -0.11 -8.36 24.87
CA SER A 365 0.93 -7.48 24.33
C SER A 365 0.31 -6.67 23.20
N VAL A 366 0.40 -5.34 23.30
CA VAL A 366 -0.27 -4.44 22.36
C VAL A 366 0.72 -3.53 21.64
N MET A 367 0.45 -3.26 20.37
CA MET A 367 1.14 -2.21 19.63
C MET A 367 0.14 -1.37 18.83
N PRO A 368 0.35 -0.04 18.73
CA PRO A 368 -0.45 0.81 17.86
C PRO A 368 -0.41 0.31 16.40
N LYS A 369 -1.53 0.32 15.70
CA LYS A 369 -1.55 0.11 14.24
C LYS A 369 -0.88 1.29 13.54
N ILE A 370 -0.28 1.02 12.38
CA ILE A 370 0.44 2.02 11.61
C ILE A 370 -0.53 2.61 10.58
N GLY A 371 -0.95 3.86 10.82
CA GLY A 371 -1.92 4.56 9.96
C GLY A 371 -3.37 4.19 10.26
N SER A 372 -4.30 4.86 9.58
CA SER A 372 -5.77 4.70 9.67
C SER A 372 -6.31 3.41 9.04
N TRP A 373 -5.49 2.39 8.77
CA TRP A 373 -5.82 1.39 7.75
C TRP A 373 -5.76 -0.06 8.24
N ASN A 374 -6.59 -0.90 7.61
CA ASN A 374 -6.63 -2.36 7.67
C ASN A 374 -5.33 -2.97 7.10
N VAL A 375 -4.18 -2.64 7.70
CA VAL A 375 -2.91 -3.27 7.39
C VAL A 375 -2.77 -4.53 8.23
N GLU A 376 -2.47 -5.63 7.57
CA GLU A 376 -2.12 -6.88 8.22
C GLU A 376 -0.77 -7.40 7.76
N GLY A 377 -0.17 -8.30 8.54
CA GLY A 377 0.99 -9.05 8.11
C GLY A 377 2.02 -9.24 9.19
N SER A 378 3.23 -9.61 8.83
CA SER A 378 4.24 -10.05 9.81
C SER A 378 5.55 -9.31 9.68
N VAL A 379 6.17 -9.09 10.83
CA VAL A 379 7.54 -8.59 11.00
C VAL A 379 8.39 -9.72 11.56
N TYR A 380 9.53 -9.97 10.92
CA TYR A 380 10.45 -11.02 11.28
C TYR A 380 11.83 -10.44 11.61
N ASN A 381 12.40 -10.82 12.75
CA ASN A 381 13.75 -10.42 13.16
C ASN A 381 14.86 -11.27 12.49
N GLY A 382 14.50 -12.05 11.46
CA GLY A 382 15.42 -12.91 10.71
C GLY A 382 16.03 -14.09 11.50
N ILE A 383 15.46 -14.46 12.66
CA ILE A 383 15.85 -15.64 13.46
C ILE A 383 14.54 -16.30 13.94
N GLY A 384 14.32 -17.58 13.60
CA GLY A 384 13.13 -18.34 14.01
C GLY A 384 11.98 -18.41 13.00
N ALA A 385 11.05 -19.32 13.28
CA ALA A 385 9.91 -19.69 12.42
C ALA A 385 8.66 -18.81 12.62
N THR A 386 8.63 -18.02 13.70
CA THR A 386 7.47 -17.25 14.14
C THR A 386 7.77 -15.77 13.97
N PRO A 387 6.78 -14.96 13.53
CA PRO A 387 6.91 -13.52 13.53
C PRO A 387 7.34 -12.98 14.90
N ALA A 388 8.22 -11.97 14.89
CA ALA A 388 8.48 -11.18 16.09
C ALA A 388 7.24 -10.36 16.46
N PHE A 389 6.48 -9.96 15.44
CA PHE A 389 5.27 -9.17 15.58
C PHE A 389 4.34 -9.39 14.37
N GLN A 390 3.02 -9.27 14.58
CA GLN A 390 2.02 -9.32 13.50
C GLN A 390 1.04 -8.14 13.59
N PHE A 391 0.65 -7.63 12.42
CA PHE A 391 -0.40 -6.64 12.20
C PHE A 391 -1.70 -7.31 11.78
N GLY A 392 -2.84 -6.74 12.20
CA GLY A 392 -4.18 -7.10 11.71
C GLY A 392 -4.73 -8.44 12.22
N VAL A 393 -5.91 -8.82 11.71
CA VAL A 393 -6.65 -10.04 12.07
C VAL A 393 -6.91 -10.96 10.86
N ASN A 394 -5.93 -11.09 9.95
CA ASN A 394 -6.00 -11.96 8.76
C ASN A 394 -7.15 -11.66 7.77
N GLN A 395 -7.70 -10.45 7.79
CA GLN A 395 -8.75 -9.96 6.90
C GLN A 395 -8.41 -10.08 5.40
N ILE A 396 -7.15 -9.89 5.01
CA ILE A 396 -6.72 -9.98 3.59
C ILE A 396 -6.43 -11.44 3.22
N ALA A 397 -5.79 -12.19 4.12
CA ALA A 397 -5.60 -13.62 3.94
C ALA A 397 -6.93 -14.39 3.85
N ASP A 398 -7.94 -14.00 4.63
CA ASP A 398 -9.28 -14.62 4.65
C ASP A 398 -10.12 -14.31 3.39
N LYS A 399 -9.70 -13.31 2.59
CA LYS A 399 -10.28 -13.02 1.28
C LYS A 399 -9.74 -13.91 0.16
N LEU A 400 -8.69 -14.69 0.43
CA LEU A 400 -8.25 -15.73 -0.51
C LEU A 400 -9.38 -16.74 -0.69
N GLY A 401 -9.60 -17.16 -1.93
CA GLY A 401 -10.62 -18.15 -2.24
C GLY A 401 -10.29 -18.92 -3.51
N ALA A 402 -10.92 -20.08 -3.64
CA ALA A 402 -10.96 -20.83 -4.89
C ALA A 402 -12.23 -20.47 -5.65
N TYR A 403 -12.09 -20.24 -6.95
CA TYR A 403 -13.14 -19.80 -7.84
C TYR A 403 -13.17 -20.71 -9.05
N LEU A 404 -14.38 -21.04 -9.49
CA LEU A 404 -14.57 -21.65 -10.80
C LEU A 404 -14.70 -20.52 -11.83
N VAL A 405 -13.80 -20.49 -12.81
CA VAL A 405 -13.78 -19.45 -13.83
C VAL A 405 -13.90 -20.03 -15.24
N LYS A 406 -14.49 -19.24 -16.13
CA LYS A 406 -14.58 -19.50 -17.56
C LYS A 406 -13.97 -18.33 -18.32
N CYS A 407 -13.31 -18.60 -19.43
CA CYS A 407 -12.92 -17.58 -20.39
C CYS A 407 -13.73 -17.79 -21.67
N GLU A 408 -14.63 -16.87 -21.96
CA GLU A 408 -15.39 -16.85 -23.20
C GLU A 408 -14.60 -16.14 -24.29
N ASP A 409 -14.53 -16.77 -25.46
CA ASP A 409 -13.85 -16.27 -26.66
C ASP A 409 -12.37 -15.89 -26.48
N GLY A 410 -11.75 -16.29 -25.37
CA GLY A 410 -10.36 -15.95 -25.05
C GLY A 410 -10.15 -14.49 -24.63
N VAL A 411 -11.22 -13.77 -24.30
CA VAL A 411 -11.16 -12.34 -23.88
C VAL A 411 -11.93 -12.11 -22.58
N ASN A 412 -13.14 -12.64 -22.46
CA ASN A 412 -14.05 -12.33 -21.37
C ASN A 412 -13.93 -13.37 -20.26
N VAL A 413 -13.38 -12.99 -19.11
CA VAL A 413 -13.29 -13.87 -17.94
C VAL A 413 -14.52 -13.69 -17.05
N GLU A 414 -15.20 -14.79 -16.78
CA GLU A 414 -16.37 -14.86 -15.89
C GLU A 414 -16.05 -15.72 -14.65
N ILE A 415 -16.45 -15.25 -13.47
CA ILE A 415 -16.47 -16.04 -12.24
C ILE A 415 -17.82 -16.74 -12.13
N ILE A 416 -17.84 -18.03 -12.43
CA ILE A 416 -19.04 -18.88 -12.32
C ILE A 416 -19.50 -18.97 -10.87
N GLY A 417 -18.56 -19.08 -9.93
CA GLY A 417 -18.88 -19.11 -8.50
C GLY A 417 -17.65 -19.28 -7.63
N LYS A 418 -17.72 -18.77 -6.39
CA LYS A 418 -16.75 -19.07 -5.34
C LYS A 418 -17.03 -20.45 -4.76
N LEU A 419 -15.98 -21.27 -4.67
CA LEU A 419 -16.04 -22.61 -4.09
C LEU A 419 -15.99 -22.52 -2.56
N LYS A 420 -16.65 -23.46 -1.88
CA LYS A 420 -16.65 -23.51 -0.42
C LYS A 420 -15.24 -23.82 0.11
N ASN A 421 -14.78 -23.06 1.11
CA ASN A 421 -13.39 -23.10 1.60
C ASN A 421 -12.88 -24.47 2.06
N ASN A 422 -13.75 -25.39 2.47
CA ASN A 422 -13.39 -26.78 2.84
C ASN A 422 -13.85 -27.86 1.86
N ASN A 423 -14.66 -27.51 0.86
CA ASN A 423 -15.27 -28.48 -0.04
C ASN A 423 -15.50 -27.88 -1.44
N TRP A 424 -14.57 -28.13 -2.34
CA TRP A 424 -14.59 -27.62 -3.70
C TRP A 424 -15.57 -28.37 -4.61
N MET A 425 -16.31 -29.37 -4.12
CA MET A 425 -17.45 -29.97 -4.83
C MET A 425 -18.72 -29.12 -4.68
N ARG A 426 -18.66 -28.06 -3.87
CA ARG A 426 -19.77 -27.15 -3.59
C ARG A 426 -19.36 -25.70 -3.81
N PHE A 427 -20.31 -24.88 -4.27
CA PHE A 427 -20.19 -23.42 -4.17
C PHE A 427 -20.38 -22.97 -2.72
N GLU A 428 -20.04 -21.72 -2.43
CA GLU A 428 -20.15 -21.13 -1.09
C GLU A 428 -21.60 -21.19 -0.54
N ASP A 429 -22.60 -21.09 -1.41
CA ASP A 429 -24.03 -21.24 -1.09
C ASP A 429 -24.47 -22.70 -0.82
N GLY A 430 -23.56 -23.66 -0.96
CA GLY A 430 -23.81 -25.09 -0.74
C GLY A 430 -24.34 -25.85 -1.96
N THR A 431 -24.62 -25.17 -3.08
CA THR A 431 -25.05 -25.84 -4.32
C THR A 431 -23.91 -26.66 -4.96
N PRO A 432 -24.19 -27.72 -5.74
CA PRO A 432 -23.15 -28.50 -6.41
C PRO A 432 -22.32 -27.66 -7.38
N ALA A 433 -20.99 -27.74 -7.28
CA ALA A 433 -20.07 -27.09 -8.22
C ALA A 433 -19.55 -28.12 -9.26
N PRO A 434 -19.53 -27.80 -10.57
CA PRO A 434 -19.04 -28.70 -11.61
C PRO A 434 -17.50 -28.70 -11.68
N THR A 435 -16.85 -29.16 -10.61
CA THR A 435 -15.38 -29.17 -10.44
C THR A 435 -14.70 -30.47 -10.88
N THR A 436 -15.50 -31.46 -11.30
CA THR A 436 -15.04 -32.73 -11.87
C THR A 436 -15.55 -32.89 -13.29
N VAL A 437 -14.68 -33.32 -14.21
CA VAL A 437 -15.01 -33.63 -15.60
C VAL A 437 -14.94 -35.15 -15.80
N ASN A 438 -16.06 -35.79 -16.14
CA ASN A 438 -16.10 -37.25 -16.31
C ASN A 438 -15.80 -37.70 -17.75
N SER A 439 -15.98 -36.83 -18.74
CA SER A 439 -15.68 -37.12 -20.15
C SER A 439 -15.37 -35.82 -20.91
N ALA A 440 -14.74 -35.94 -22.09
CA ALA A 440 -14.44 -34.79 -22.94
C ALA A 440 -15.71 -34.01 -23.36
N ALA A 441 -16.85 -34.69 -23.52
CA ALA A 441 -18.11 -34.04 -23.87
C ALA A 441 -18.72 -33.22 -22.72
N GLU A 442 -18.34 -33.50 -21.47
CA GLU A 442 -18.79 -32.76 -20.28
C GLU A 442 -17.90 -31.55 -19.96
N ASP A 443 -16.76 -31.40 -20.64
CA ASP A 443 -15.83 -30.31 -20.37
C ASP A 443 -16.39 -28.97 -20.85
N LYS A 444 -16.74 -28.11 -19.90
CA LYS A 444 -17.26 -26.76 -20.15
C LYS A 444 -16.17 -25.70 -20.33
N GLY A 445 -14.90 -26.10 -20.36
CA GLY A 445 -13.77 -25.18 -20.46
C GLY A 445 -13.44 -24.46 -19.14
N TYR A 446 -14.01 -24.89 -18.02
CA TYR A 446 -13.77 -24.26 -16.72
C TYR A 446 -12.36 -24.53 -16.19
N ASN A 447 -11.92 -23.66 -15.29
CA ASN A 447 -10.72 -23.83 -14.48
C ASN A 447 -10.99 -23.43 -13.04
N ILE A 448 -10.43 -24.18 -12.09
CA ILE A 448 -10.39 -23.81 -10.69
C ILE A 448 -9.14 -22.96 -10.48
N MET A 449 -9.35 -21.71 -10.07
CA MET A 449 -8.30 -20.72 -9.88
C MET A 449 -8.39 -20.15 -8.46
N TYR A 450 -7.28 -19.70 -7.90
CA TYR A 450 -7.18 -19.31 -6.50
C TYR A 450 -6.48 -17.96 -6.34
N GLY A 451 -7.02 -17.08 -5.50
CA GLY A 451 -6.42 -15.77 -5.25
C GLY A 451 -7.42 -14.74 -4.74
N TRP A 452 -7.11 -13.47 -4.98
CA TRP A 452 -7.96 -12.33 -4.64
C TRP A 452 -8.72 -11.83 -5.87
N THR A 453 -10.00 -11.49 -5.67
CA THR A 453 -10.86 -10.90 -6.70
C THR A 453 -10.91 -9.37 -6.65
N GLN A 454 -10.23 -8.77 -5.67
CA GLN A 454 -10.06 -7.32 -5.51
C GLN A 454 -8.57 -6.97 -5.57
N THR A 455 -8.27 -5.72 -5.91
CA THR A 455 -6.92 -5.18 -5.75
C THR A 455 -6.56 -5.18 -4.27
N ILE A 456 -5.34 -5.59 -3.97
CA ILE A 456 -4.73 -5.44 -2.65
C ILE A 456 -3.38 -4.73 -2.79
N HIS A 457 -2.85 -4.18 -1.71
CA HIS A 457 -1.55 -3.54 -1.67
C HIS A 457 -0.61 -4.33 -0.76
N THR A 458 0.66 -4.46 -1.13
CA THR A 458 1.64 -5.26 -0.38
C THR A 458 2.95 -4.51 -0.17
N ILE A 459 3.59 -4.73 0.98
CA ILE A 459 5.04 -4.54 1.17
C ILE A 459 5.63 -5.92 1.40
N GLU A 460 6.32 -6.43 0.40
CA GLU A 460 6.64 -7.84 0.24
C GLU A 460 8.12 -8.15 0.47
N ASN A 461 8.40 -8.90 1.53
CA ASN A 461 9.76 -9.30 1.95
C ASN A 461 10.74 -8.11 2.00
N ALA A 462 10.25 -6.91 2.31
CA ALA A 462 11.08 -5.72 2.35
C ALA A 462 11.95 -5.75 3.60
N LYS A 463 13.22 -5.39 3.44
CA LYS A 463 14.12 -5.18 4.57
C LYS A 463 13.95 -3.76 5.09
N VAL A 464 13.60 -3.63 6.36
CA VAL A 464 13.37 -2.36 7.05
C VAL A 464 14.23 -2.35 8.31
N GLY A 465 15.41 -1.73 8.23
CA GLY A 465 16.44 -1.90 9.25
C GLY A 465 16.91 -3.36 9.32
N ASP A 466 16.79 -3.97 10.50
CA ASP A 466 17.13 -5.38 10.74
C ASP A 466 15.92 -6.33 10.59
N GLU A 467 14.74 -5.79 10.29
CA GLU A 467 13.50 -6.55 10.14
C GLU A 467 13.24 -6.91 8.67
N VAL A 468 12.60 -8.06 8.45
CA VAL A 468 11.98 -8.43 7.18
C VAL A 468 10.47 -8.36 7.36
N VAL A 469 9.78 -7.63 6.49
CA VAL A 469 8.33 -7.40 6.59
C VAL A 469 7.58 -7.94 5.39
N ALA A 470 6.41 -8.52 5.65
CA ALA A 470 5.43 -8.94 4.66
C ALA A 470 4.05 -8.43 5.08
N LEU A 471 3.70 -7.23 4.60
CA LEU A 471 2.51 -6.48 5.00
C LEU A 471 1.53 -6.35 3.84
N PHE A 472 0.25 -6.27 4.14
CA PHE A 472 -0.85 -6.18 3.18
C PHE A 472 -1.85 -5.13 3.63
N GLY A 473 -2.47 -4.44 2.68
CA GLY A 473 -3.55 -3.47 2.91
C GLY A 473 -4.56 -3.50 1.77
N GLU A 474 -5.79 -3.07 2.03
CA GLU A 474 -6.79 -2.89 0.95
C GLU A 474 -6.55 -1.61 0.15
N GLU A 475 -5.85 -0.66 0.75
CA GLU A 475 -5.51 0.65 0.20
C GLU A 475 -3.99 0.84 0.19
N PRO A 476 -3.43 1.73 -0.65
CA PRO A 476 -2.02 2.07 -0.61
C PRO A 476 -1.56 2.54 0.78
N PHE A 477 -0.46 1.97 1.28
CA PHE A 477 0.14 2.33 2.56
C PHE A 477 1.68 2.41 2.50
N GLU A 478 2.27 3.01 3.53
CA GLU A 478 3.72 3.10 3.74
C GLU A 478 4.08 2.50 5.11
N TYR A 479 5.19 1.77 5.17
CA TYR A 479 5.82 1.33 6.42
C TYR A 479 7.30 1.74 6.44
N ASN A 480 7.67 2.62 7.38
CA ASN A 480 9.04 3.08 7.60
C ASN A 480 9.75 3.57 6.32
N GLY A 481 9.08 4.39 5.51
CA GLY A 481 9.62 4.90 4.25
C GLY A 481 9.54 3.94 3.06
N VAL A 482 9.02 2.73 3.24
CA VAL A 482 8.77 1.77 2.15
C VAL A 482 7.32 1.85 1.72
N GLN A 483 7.10 2.17 0.45
CA GLN A 483 5.77 2.23 -0.17
C GLN A 483 5.28 0.86 -0.58
N SER A 484 4.00 0.60 -0.36
CA SER A 484 3.30 -0.59 -0.85
C SER A 484 3.13 -0.58 -2.38
N VAL A 485 2.95 -1.76 -2.96
CA VAL A 485 2.76 -2.00 -4.39
C VAL A 485 1.42 -2.72 -4.61
N PRO A 486 0.62 -2.34 -5.62
CA PRO A 486 -0.65 -3.00 -5.90
C PRO A 486 -0.45 -4.41 -6.46
N ILE A 487 -1.37 -5.31 -6.10
CA ILE A 487 -1.61 -6.60 -6.70
C ILE A 487 -3.00 -6.54 -7.32
N PRO A 488 -3.13 -6.48 -8.66
CA PRO A 488 -4.43 -6.46 -9.32
C PRO A 488 -5.18 -7.79 -9.10
N PRO A 489 -6.52 -7.80 -9.25
CA PRO A 489 -7.33 -8.99 -9.03
C PRO A 489 -6.91 -10.12 -9.98
N THR A 490 -6.16 -11.08 -9.44
CA THR A 490 -5.48 -12.13 -10.19
C THR A 490 -5.61 -13.45 -9.45
N LEU A 491 -6.01 -14.49 -10.19
CA LEU A 491 -6.13 -15.85 -9.68
C LEU A 491 -5.08 -16.74 -10.32
N ILE A 492 -4.48 -17.64 -9.54
CA ILE A 492 -3.45 -18.59 -9.99
C ILE A 492 -3.97 -20.02 -9.94
N CYS A 493 -3.37 -20.94 -10.70
CA CYS A 493 -3.68 -22.36 -10.53
C CYS A 493 -3.25 -22.83 -9.12
N PRO A 494 -4.12 -23.46 -8.30
CA PRO A 494 -3.82 -23.78 -6.91
C PRO A 494 -2.87 -24.97 -6.70
N GLY A 495 -2.46 -25.61 -7.80
CA GLY A 495 -1.55 -26.75 -7.83
C GLY A 495 -0.91 -26.86 -9.21
N LEU A 496 -0.45 -28.06 -9.58
CA LEU A 496 0.15 -28.29 -10.90
C LEU A 496 -0.94 -28.60 -11.95
N PRO A 497 -0.98 -27.86 -13.07
CA PRO A 497 -1.99 -28.04 -14.11
C PRO A 497 -1.66 -29.19 -15.07
N ALA A 498 -2.69 -29.76 -15.69
CA ALA A 498 -2.56 -30.61 -16.85
C ALA A 498 -2.51 -29.78 -18.14
N VAL A 499 -2.18 -30.40 -19.28
CA VAL A 499 -2.40 -29.82 -20.61
C VAL A 499 -3.48 -30.62 -21.30
N VAL A 500 -4.58 -29.97 -21.67
CA VAL A 500 -5.73 -30.56 -22.38
C VAL A 500 -6.04 -29.63 -23.55
N ASP A 501 -6.17 -30.20 -24.74
CA ASP A 501 -6.40 -29.45 -25.99
C ASP A 501 -5.40 -28.30 -26.21
N GLY A 502 -4.13 -28.55 -25.89
CA GLY A 502 -3.05 -27.58 -26.06
C GLY A 502 -3.08 -26.40 -25.07
N LYS A 503 -3.90 -26.45 -24.02
CA LYS A 503 -4.03 -25.39 -23.01
C LYS A 503 -3.74 -25.93 -21.62
N PHE A 504 -3.17 -25.12 -20.74
CA PHE A 504 -3.11 -25.51 -19.33
C PHE A 504 -4.52 -25.59 -18.74
N ARG A 505 -4.84 -26.67 -18.03
CA ARG A 505 -6.13 -26.82 -17.34
C ARG A 505 -5.90 -27.13 -15.88
N SER A 506 -6.56 -26.38 -15.00
CA SER A 506 -6.62 -26.64 -13.57
C SER A 506 -8.02 -27.17 -13.23
N MET A 507 -8.24 -28.45 -13.48
CA MET A 507 -9.49 -29.16 -13.26
C MET A 507 -9.21 -30.61 -12.90
N TYR A 508 -10.12 -31.25 -12.16
CA TYR A 508 -10.04 -32.68 -11.87
C TYR A 508 -10.73 -33.49 -12.98
N PHE A 509 -9.99 -34.32 -13.70
CA PHE A 509 -10.51 -35.17 -14.77
C PHE A 509 -10.52 -36.64 -14.33
N LYS A 510 -11.68 -37.31 -14.42
CA LYS A 510 -11.84 -38.74 -14.13
C LYS A 510 -11.53 -39.67 -15.32
N TYR A 511 -10.93 -39.10 -16.36
CA TYR A 511 -10.43 -39.80 -17.54
C TYR A 511 -9.07 -39.21 -17.92
N ARG A 512 -8.43 -39.75 -18.96
CA ARG A 512 -7.19 -39.23 -19.54
C ARG A 512 -7.50 -38.11 -20.55
N ALA A 513 -7.34 -36.86 -20.13
CA ALA A 513 -7.61 -35.67 -20.94
C ALA A 513 -6.35 -35.09 -21.62
N GLY A 514 -5.16 -35.63 -21.34
CA GLY A 514 -3.91 -35.13 -21.90
C GLY A 514 -2.68 -35.95 -21.56
N ASP A 515 -1.50 -35.37 -21.83
CA ASP A 515 -0.21 -36.04 -21.72
C ASP A 515 0.55 -35.61 -20.46
N GLY A 516 0.54 -36.45 -19.42
CA GLY A 516 1.30 -36.25 -18.18
C GLY A 516 1.59 -37.56 -17.46
N GLY A 517 2.45 -37.50 -16.44
CA GLY A 517 2.84 -38.69 -15.67
C GLY A 517 3.75 -39.67 -16.43
N SER A 518 4.29 -40.64 -15.69
CA SER A 518 5.06 -41.76 -16.25
C SER A 518 4.91 -42.97 -15.35
N ASN A 519 4.96 -44.17 -15.96
CA ASN A 519 5.14 -45.39 -15.19
C ASN A 519 6.49 -45.35 -14.45
N GLY A 520 6.52 -46.02 -13.31
CA GLY A 520 7.75 -46.35 -12.61
C GLY A 520 8.51 -47.47 -13.33
N LEU A 521 9.59 -47.90 -12.68
CA LEU A 521 10.33 -49.10 -13.08
C LEU A 521 9.64 -50.35 -12.54
N LEU A 522 10.11 -51.53 -12.94
CA LEU A 522 9.63 -52.82 -12.41
C LEU A 522 8.13 -53.09 -12.62
N GLY A 523 7.51 -52.43 -13.60
CA GLY A 523 6.08 -52.57 -13.87
C GLY A 523 5.16 -51.80 -12.92
N ILE A 524 5.70 -50.91 -12.09
CA ILE A 524 4.92 -50.06 -11.18
C ILE A 524 4.17 -49.00 -12.00
N THR A 525 2.83 -48.97 -11.90
CA THR A 525 1.95 -48.09 -12.71
C THR A 525 0.95 -47.28 -11.87
N GLU A 526 0.94 -47.48 -10.56
CA GLU A 526 -0.04 -46.95 -9.61
C GLU A 526 -0.02 -45.41 -9.53
N PHE A 527 1.08 -44.79 -9.97
CA PHE A 527 1.27 -43.34 -10.03
C PHE A 527 1.09 -42.75 -11.45
N ASN A 528 0.69 -43.57 -12.43
CA ASN A 528 0.36 -43.14 -13.78
C ASN A 528 -0.73 -44.04 -14.38
N LYS A 529 -1.92 -43.99 -13.79
CA LYS A 529 -3.08 -44.75 -14.27
C LYS A 529 -3.54 -44.23 -15.63
N GLN A 530 -3.86 -45.15 -16.54
CA GLN A 530 -4.24 -44.81 -17.92
C GLN A 530 -5.59 -44.07 -18.02
N ASP A 531 -6.43 -44.16 -17.00
CA ASP A 531 -7.74 -43.52 -16.90
C ASP A 531 -7.73 -42.26 -16.03
N ARG A 532 -6.54 -41.68 -15.77
CA ARG A 532 -6.36 -40.50 -14.93
C ARG A 532 -5.49 -39.44 -15.60
N THR A 533 -5.75 -38.18 -15.26
CA THR A 533 -5.02 -37.04 -15.79
C THR A 533 -4.02 -36.51 -14.77
N TYR A 534 -2.76 -36.43 -15.20
CA TYR A 534 -1.64 -36.00 -14.39
C TYR A 534 -1.13 -34.63 -14.84
N PRO A 535 -0.46 -33.88 -13.95
CA PRO A 535 0.17 -32.64 -14.33
C PRO A 535 1.16 -32.82 -15.48
N ARG A 536 1.25 -31.81 -16.35
CA ARG A 536 2.20 -31.81 -17.45
C ARG A 536 3.60 -31.51 -16.93
N THR A 537 4.56 -32.38 -17.26
CA THR A 537 6.00 -32.15 -17.06
C THR A 537 6.76 -32.24 -18.37
N LEU A 538 8.10 -32.32 -18.32
CA LEU A 538 8.97 -32.06 -19.47
C LEU A 538 8.66 -30.69 -20.06
N LEU A 539 8.53 -29.70 -19.17
CA LEU A 539 8.34 -28.31 -19.51
C LEU A 539 9.58 -27.50 -19.18
N ASN A 540 9.67 -26.35 -19.85
CA ASN A 540 10.61 -25.28 -19.58
C ASN A 540 9.82 -23.96 -19.47
N GLN A 541 10.48 -22.84 -19.15
CA GLN A 541 9.77 -21.57 -18.97
C GLN A 541 9.09 -21.09 -20.26
N LEU A 542 9.71 -21.32 -21.43
CA LEU A 542 9.18 -20.89 -22.73
C LEU A 542 7.92 -21.66 -23.14
N THR A 543 7.96 -22.99 -23.01
CA THR A 543 6.82 -23.87 -23.31
C THR A 543 5.68 -23.67 -22.31
N THR A 544 6.00 -23.31 -21.06
CA THR A 544 4.98 -22.90 -20.07
C THR A 544 4.24 -21.65 -20.54
N ASN A 545 4.94 -20.66 -21.12
CA ASN A 545 4.30 -19.47 -21.68
C ASN A 545 3.30 -19.85 -22.78
N ASP A 546 3.71 -20.71 -23.71
CA ASP A 546 2.88 -21.14 -24.85
C ASP A 546 1.56 -21.78 -24.40
N PHE A 547 1.59 -22.72 -23.43
CA PHE A 547 0.37 -23.37 -22.93
C PHE A 547 -0.55 -22.47 -22.10
N ALA A 548 0.01 -21.44 -21.46
CA ALA A 548 -0.76 -20.50 -20.64
C ALA A 548 -1.51 -19.48 -21.51
N ILE A 549 -0.84 -18.89 -22.49
CA ILE A 549 -1.45 -17.87 -23.37
C ILE A 549 -2.35 -18.47 -24.46
N ALA A 550 -2.33 -19.79 -24.66
CA ALA A 550 -3.24 -20.50 -25.57
C ALA A 550 -4.73 -20.38 -25.18
N HIS A 551 -5.03 -19.88 -23.97
CA HIS A 551 -6.40 -19.50 -23.59
C HIS A 551 -6.86 -18.19 -24.22
N ASN A 552 -5.94 -17.31 -24.59
CA ASN A 552 -6.24 -15.96 -25.05
C ASN A 552 -6.63 -15.99 -26.54
N ALA A 553 -7.50 -15.06 -26.93
CA ALA A 553 -7.87 -14.87 -28.34
C ALA A 553 -6.65 -14.50 -29.20
N ASP A 554 -5.76 -13.66 -28.63
CA ASP A 554 -4.47 -13.31 -29.22
C ASP A 554 -3.35 -14.01 -28.43
N PRO A 555 -2.74 -15.09 -28.99
CA PRO A 555 -1.65 -15.83 -28.33
C PRO A 555 -0.32 -15.07 -28.31
N THR A 556 -0.30 -13.78 -28.67
CA THR A 556 0.83 -12.88 -28.45
C THR A 556 0.63 -11.96 -27.24
N LYS A 557 -0.54 -12.03 -26.59
CA LYS A 557 -0.89 -11.26 -25.39
C LYS A 557 -0.88 -12.15 -24.17
N THR A 558 -0.63 -11.51 -23.03
CA THR A 558 -0.62 -12.12 -21.70
C THR A 558 -1.87 -11.75 -20.90
N ILE A 559 -2.96 -11.34 -21.56
CA ILE A 559 -4.26 -11.06 -20.96
C ILE A 559 -5.33 -11.79 -21.78
N PRO A 560 -6.32 -12.42 -21.13
CA PRO A 560 -6.48 -12.52 -19.67
C PRO A 560 -5.56 -13.54 -18.98
N PHE A 561 -5.05 -14.54 -19.71
CA PHE A 561 -4.19 -15.59 -19.16
C PHE A 561 -2.71 -15.29 -19.39
N ALA A 562 -1.90 -15.65 -18.40
CA ALA A 562 -0.45 -15.59 -18.47
C ALA A 562 0.18 -16.82 -17.81
N PRO A 563 1.43 -17.15 -18.16
CA PRO A 563 2.25 -18.03 -17.33
C PRO A 563 2.31 -17.52 -15.88
N LEU A 564 2.46 -18.42 -14.92
CA LEU A 564 2.46 -18.08 -13.50
C LEU A 564 3.60 -17.11 -13.16
N MET A 565 3.25 -16.00 -12.53
CA MET A 565 4.20 -15.03 -11.98
C MET A 565 4.50 -15.36 -10.53
N ASP A 566 5.79 -15.46 -10.19
CA ASP A 566 6.24 -15.66 -8.82
C ASP A 566 5.77 -14.52 -7.91
N TRP A 567 5.56 -13.31 -8.44
CA TRP A 567 4.97 -12.18 -7.74
C TRP A 567 3.64 -12.55 -7.05
N HIS A 568 2.69 -13.14 -7.79
CA HIS A 568 1.40 -13.53 -7.23
C HIS A 568 1.53 -14.72 -6.28
N LEU A 569 2.30 -15.74 -6.67
CA LEU A 569 2.53 -16.92 -5.83
C LEU A 569 3.26 -16.59 -4.52
N LEU A 570 4.20 -15.64 -4.55
CA LEU A 570 4.94 -15.14 -3.38
C LEU A 570 4.01 -14.44 -2.42
N ASN A 571 3.19 -13.52 -2.92
CA ASN A 571 2.29 -12.76 -2.07
C ASN A 571 1.19 -13.64 -1.47
N ILE A 572 0.68 -14.63 -2.21
CA ILE A 572 -0.22 -15.66 -1.64
C ILE A 572 0.51 -16.46 -0.56
N THR A 573 1.76 -16.87 -0.80
CA THR A 573 2.57 -17.58 0.20
C THR A 573 2.75 -16.73 1.47
N ASN A 574 3.09 -15.45 1.32
CA ASN A 574 3.28 -14.51 2.42
C ASN A 574 1.98 -14.27 3.21
N ALA A 575 0.84 -14.12 2.53
CA ALA A 575 -0.46 -13.99 3.18
C ALA A 575 -0.80 -15.25 4.01
N LEU A 576 -0.53 -16.45 3.49
CA LEU A 576 -0.73 -17.70 4.23
C LEU A 576 0.26 -17.84 5.39
N MET A 577 1.51 -17.41 5.24
CA MET A 577 2.47 -17.36 6.35
C MET A 577 2.00 -16.43 7.48
N ASN A 578 1.42 -15.28 7.11
CA ASN A 578 0.81 -14.36 8.05
C ASN A 578 -0.39 -15.01 8.76
N LYS A 579 -1.32 -15.61 8.01
CA LYS A 579 -2.50 -16.29 8.56
C LYS A 579 -2.16 -17.35 9.60
N PHE A 580 -1.13 -18.15 9.34
CA PHE A 580 -0.75 -19.26 10.21
C PHE A 580 0.37 -18.91 11.20
N GLY A 581 0.72 -17.62 11.30
CA GLY A 581 1.73 -17.10 12.23
C GLY A 581 3.09 -17.79 12.09
N THR A 582 3.46 -18.20 10.87
CA THR A 582 4.70 -18.94 10.66
C THR A 582 5.20 -18.92 9.23
N VAL A 583 6.51 -18.93 9.10
CA VAL A 583 7.19 -19.08 7.81
C VAL A 583 7.57 -20.53 7.50
N TYR A 584 7.57 -21.39 8.51
CA TYR A 584 7.88 -22.80 8.39
C TYR A 584 6.62 -23.63 8.12
N LEU A 585 5.91 -23.29 7.04
CA LEU A 585 4.65 -23.97 6.67
C LEU A 585 4.81 -25.49 6.55
N HIS A 586 6.00 -25.94 6.13
CA HIS A 586 6.34 -27.35 5.90
C HIS A 586 6.91 -28.06 7.14
N ASP A 587 6.73 -27.49 8.34
CA ASP A 587 6.99 -28.18 9.61
C ASP A 587 6.21 -29.52 9.64
N PRO A 588 6.86 -30.67 9.94
CA PRO A 588 6.20 -31.96 10.15
C PRO A 588 5.00 -31.92 11.10
N ASN A 589 5.02 -31.02 12.08
CA ASN A 589 3.96 -30.84 13.07
C ASN A 589 2.87 -29.85 12.64
N LYS A 590 3.06 -29.11 11.53
CA LYS A 590 2.05 -28.25 10.90
C LYS A 590 1.48 -28.87 9.63
N PHE A 591 1.80 -28.34 8.44
CA PHE A 591 1.30 -28.86 7.16
C PHE A 591 2.15 -30.01 6.60
N GLY A 592 3.24 -30.39 7.28
CA GLY A 592 4.05 -31.54 6.91
C GLY A 592 5.11 -31.23 5.85
N GLY A 593 6.05 -32.17 5.70
CA GLY A 593 7.19 -32.01 4.79
C GLY A 593 6.86 -32.16 3.31
N GLY A 594 5.63 -32.55 2.96
CA GLY A 594 5.20 -32.80 1.59
C GLY A 594 5.73 -34.10 1.01
N ILE A 595 5.53 -34.28 -0.29
CA ILE A 595 6.07 -35.38 -1.11
C ILE A 595 7.55 -35.10 -1.35
N SER A 596 8.33 -35.17 -0.27
CA SER A 596 9.74 -34.83 -0.25
C SER A 596 10.57 -35.72 0.67
N SER A 597 11.88 -35.60 0.56
CA SER A 597 12.87 -36.30 1.39
C SER A 597 13.35 -35.46 2.57
N ASN A 598 12.60 -34.39 2.92
CA ASN A 598 12.92 -33.45 4.00
C ASN A 598 13.03 -34.11 5.37
N VAL A 599 12.09 -35.01 5.66
CA VAL A 599 11.94 -35.58 7.00
C VAL A 599 12.55 -36.97 7.04
N SER A 600 13.36 -37.25 8.07
CA SER A 600 13.87 -38.61 8.32
C SER A 600 12.73 -39.55 8.65
N VAL A 601 12.78 -40.76 8.09
CA VAL A 601 11.75 -41.78 8.27
C VAL A 601 12.21 -42.75 9.35
N THR A 602 11.34 -43.02 10.31
CA THR A 602 11.52 -44.01 11.38
C THR A 602 10.26 -44.86 11.50
N SER A 603 10.37 -45.99 12.22
CA SER A 603 9.22 -46.83 12.57
C SER A 603 8.15 -46.09 13.40
N GLU A 604 8.49 -44.95 14.01
CA GLU A 604 7.57 -44.14 14.82
C GLU A 604 6.81 -43.10 13.99
N ASN A 605 7.38 -42.62 12.89
CA ASN A 605 6.83 -41.49 12.13
C ASN A 605 6.41 -41.82 10.69
N PHE A 606 6.63 -43.05 10.19
CA PHE A 606 6.32 -43.45 8.81
C PHE A 606 4.82 -43.28 8.43
N LEU A 607 3.92 -43.17 9.40
CA LEU A 607 2.50 -42.87 9.13
C LEU A 607 2.23 -41.37 8.92
N LYS A 608 3.20 -40.49 9.20
CA LYS A 608 3.05 -39.03 9.19
C LYS A 608 3.88 -38.33 8.12
N VAL A 609 4.76 -39.05 7.42
CA VAL A 609 5.71 -38.47 6.46
C VAL A 609 5.68 -39.23 5.14
N THR A 610 6.20 -38.61 4.09
CA THR A 610 6.41 -39.31 2.82
C THR A 610 7.52 -40.36 2.97
N ASN A 611 7.24 -41.60 2.59
CA ASN A 611 8.20 -42.70 2.68
C ASN A 611 7.85 -43.88 1.78
N ALA A 612 8.85 -44.75 1.59
CA ALA A 612 8.70 -46.10 1.11
C ALA A 612 9.07 -47.08 2.24
N ALA A 613 8.22 -48.07 2.47
CA ALA A 613 8.49 -49.18 3.37
C ALA A 613 8.48 -50.49 2.57
N TYR A 614 9.44 -51.39 2.77
CA TYR A 614 9.45 -52.69 2.10
C TYR A 614 10.02 -53.81 2.97
N ARG A 615 9.72 -55.06 2.60
CA ARG A 615 10.35 -56.27 3.15
C ARG A 615 10.52 -57.33 2.06
N MET A 616 11.63 -58.08 2.09
CA MET A 616 11.97 -59.06 1.05
C MET A 616 11.12 -60.34 1.20
N GLY A 617 11.00 -60.90 2.40
CA GLY A 617 10.11 -62.01 2.74
C GLY A 617 9.03 -61.62 3.76
N SER A 618 7.98 -62.44 3.89
CA SER A 618 6.85 -62.18 4.80
C SER A 618 7.26 -62.13 6.29
N ALA A 619 8.34 -62.81 6.66
CA ALA A 619 8.87 -62.84 8.03
C ALA A 619 9.95 -61.77 8.29
N ASP A 620 10.40 -61.06 7.25
CA ASP A 620 11.44 -60.05 7.37
C ASP A 620 10.91 -58.78 8.02
N SER A 621 11.81 -58.06 8.69
CA SER A 621 11.51 -56.74 9.24
C SER A 621 11.30 -55.71 8.14
N TRP A 622 10.40 -54.76 8.37
CA TRP A 622 10.19 -53.62 7.48
C TRP A 622 11.41 -52.70 7.47
N VAL A 623 11.84 -52.34 6.26
CA VAL A 623 12.83 -51.29 6.00
C VAL A 623 12.09 -50.03 5.58
N TYR A 624 12.32 -48.93 6.27
CA TYR A 624 11.69 -47.63 6.01
C TYR A 624 12.71 -46.67 5.41
N GLN A 625 12.36 -46.03 4.28
CA GLN A 625 13.27 -45.20 3.50
C GLN A 625 12.57 -43.93 2.98
N LYS A 626 13.36 -42.87 2.80
CA LYS A 626 13.01 -41.66 2.06
C LYS A 626 12.91 -41.96 0.56
N LEU A 627 12.29 -41.05 -0.19
CA LEU A 627 12.24 -41.14 -1.64
C LEU A 627 13.64 -41.06 -2.30
N SER A 628 14.59 -40.40 -1.64
CA SER A 628 15.97 -40.23 -2.10
C SER A 628 16.86 -41.45 -1.91
N GLU A 629 16.44 -42.41 -1.10
CA GLU A 629 17.25 -43.58 -0.73
C GLU A 629 17.06 -44.73 -1.73
N GLN A 630 18.08 -45.58 -1.80
CA GLN A 630 18.09 -46.78 -2.65
C GLN A 630 17.76 -48.01 -1.79
N PRO A 631 16.84 -48.88 -2.23
CA PRO A 631 16.59 -50.14 -1.57
C PRO A 631 17.76 -51.12 -1.76
N ALA A 632 17.73 -52.25 -1.04
CA ALA A 632 18.78 -53.25 -1.08
C ALA A 632 18.80 -54.06 -2.39
N PHE A 633 17.70 -54.06 -3.15
CA PHE A 633 17.55 -54.79 -4.41
C PHE A 633 17.97 -53.97 -5.65
N TYR A 634 18.02 -54.64 -6.79
CA TYR A 634 18.46 -54.12 -8.08
C TYR A 634 17.34 -54.21 -9.11
N VAL A 635 17.34 -53.30 -10.08
CA VAL A 635 16.29 -53.22 -11.12
C VAL A 635 16.55 -54.10 -12.33
N ASP A 636 17.78 -54.58 -12.48
CA ASP A 636 18.23 -55.45 -13.57
C ASP A 636 19.35 -56.41 -13.10
N ALA A 637 19.64 -57.42 -13.93
CA ALA A 637 20.66 -58.43 -13.64
C ALA A 637 22.10 -57.90 -13.67
N VAL A 638 22.34 -56.69 -14.22
CA VAL A 638 23.68 -56.09 -14.30
C VAL A 638 24.02 -55.23 -13.09
N GLY A 639 23.10 -55.15 -12.10
CA GLY A 639 23.36 -54.51 -10.83
C GLY A 639 23.02 -53.02 -10.80
N THR A 640 22.07 -52.54 -11.60
CA THR A 640 21.58 -51.15 -11.53
C THR A 640 20.75 -50.93 -10.25
N LYS A 641 21.13 -49.91 -9.46
CA LYS A 641 20.34 -49.40 -8.33
C LYS A 641 19.63 -48.11 -8.68
N LYS A 642 18.42 -47.95 -8.16
CA LYS A 642 17.58 -46.76 -8.34
C LYS A 642 16.96 -46.35 -7.01
N ASN A 643 16.82 -45.05 -6.80
CA ASN A 643 16.12 -44.53 -5.62
C ASN A 643 14.60 -44.68 -5.79
N TRP A 644 13.85 -44.61 -4.70
CA TRP A 644 12.39 -44.73 -4.71
C TRP A 644 11.71 -43.72 -5.62
N ASN A 645 12.22 -42.50 -5.70
CA ASN A 645 11.68 -41.44 -6.55
C ASN A 645 11.69 -41.86 -8.05
N GLU A 646 12.76 -42.52 -8.53
CA GLU A 646 12.82 -43.11 -9.87
C GLU A 646 12.01 -44.42 -9.98
N LEU A 647 12.06 -45.28 -8.96
CA LEU A 647 11.37 -46.58 -8.99
C LEU A 647 9.87 -46.45 -9.17
N ILE A 648 9.21 -45.51 -8.48
CA ILE A 648 7.73 -45.47 -8.42
C ILE A 648 7.09 -44.65 -9.54
N SER A 649 7.79 -43.65 -10.08
CA SER A 649 7.21 -42.74 -11.07
C SER A 649 8.22 -42.20 -12.10
N ASN A 650 9.45 -42.73 -12.13
CA ASN A 650 10.53 -42.19 -12.96
C ASN A 650 10.70 -40.67 -12.81
N GLN A 651 10.56 -40.17 -11.57
CA GLN A 651 10.63 -38.76 -11.20
C GLN A 651 9.43 -37.87 -11.61
N TYR A 652 8.42 -38.42 -12.29
CA TYR A 652 7.20 -37.69 -12.64
C TYR A 652 6.28 -37.46 -11.41
N PRO A 653 5.29 -36.54 -11.53
CA PRO A 653 4.32 -36.29 -10.47
C PRO A 653 3.58 -37.56 -10.05
N ARG A 654 3.31 -37.67 -8.75
CA ARG A 654 2.69 -38.83 -8.10
C ARG A 654 1.25 -38.58 -7.69
N MET A 655 0.80 -37.35 -7.87
CA MET A 655 -0.58 -36.92 -7.67
C MET A 655 -1.19 -36.52 -9.02
N GLU A 656 -2.46 -36.84 -9.20
CA GLU A 656 -3.30 -36.37 -10.31
C GLU A 656 -3.51 -34.85 -10.20
N CYS A 657 -3.87 -34.20 -11.30
CA CYS A 657 -4.18 -32.76 -11.27
C CYS A 657 -5.36 -32.49 -10.32
N LEU A 658 -5.17 -31.65 -9.30
CA LEU A 658 -6.14 -31.32 -8.23
C LEU A 658 -6.60 -32.50 -7.34
N GLU A 659 -5.86 -33.61 -7.32
CA GLU A 659 -6.21 -34.78 -6.50
C GLU A 659 -6.35 -34.45 -5.00
N ILE A 660 -5.43 -33.62 -4.48
CA ILE A 660 -5.34 -33.27 -3.06
C ILE A 660 -6.64 -32.60 -2.61
N GLN A 661 -7.07 -31.58 -3.34
CA GLN A 661 -8.25 -30.80 -3.00
C GLN A 661 -9.52 -31.61 -3.19
N MET A 662 -9.59 -32.47 -4.21
CA MET A 662 -10.77 -33.30 -4.43
C MET A 662 -10.92 -34.42 -3.39
N ALA A 663 -9.81 -35.05 -2.98
CA ALA A 663 -9.84 -36.06 -1.92
C ALA A 663 -10.28 -35.45 -0.57
N LEU A 664 -9.79 -34.24 -0.24
CA LEU A 664 -10.21 -33.53 0.97
C LEU A 664 -11.66 -33.01 0.87
N SER A 665 -12.08 -32.54 -0.30
CA SER A 665 -13.47 -32.15 -0.54
C SER A 665 -14.43 -33.33 -0.35
N TYR A 666 -14.05 -34.51 -0.85
CA TYR A 666 -14.79 -35.74 -0.62
C TYR A 666 -14.89 -36.10 0.86
N ALA A 667 -13.79 -35.97 1.61
CA ALA A 667 -13.79 -36.21 3.05
C ALA A 667 -14.72 -35.24 3.80
N ALA A 668 -14.71 -33.96 3.42
CA ALA A 668 -15.60 -32.95 3.99
C ALA A 668 -17.08 -33.20 3.64
N GLU A 669 -17.39 -33.51 2.38
CA GLU A 669 -18.74 -33.83 1.90
C GLU A 669 -19.35 -35.02 2.66
N ASN A 670 -18.54 -36.01 3.00
CA ASN A 670 -18.97 -37.23 3.69
C ASN A 670 -18.73 -37.20 5.20
N ASN A 671 -18.35 -36.05 5.77
CA ASN A 671 -18.08 -35.87 7.21
C ASN A 671 -17.10 -36.92 7.79
N ILE A 672 -16.11 -37.33 6.98
CA ILE A 672 -15.11 -38.33 7.36
C ILE A 672 -14.26 -37.73 8.47
N GLN A 673 -14.13 -38.41 9.60
CA GLN A 673 -13.34 -37.91 10.72
C GLN A 673 -11.84 -37.94 10.42
N PRO A 674 -11.04 -37.02 10.99
CA PRO A 674 -9.58 -37.08 10.87
C PRO A 674 -9.04 -38.41 11.37
N ASP A 675 -7.89 -38.80 10.83
CA ASP A 675 -7.18 -40.06 11.10
C ASP A 675 -8.02 -41.32 10.78
N THR A 676 -9.10 -41.18 10.01
CA THR A 676 -9.91 -42.29 9.48
C THR A 676 -9.54 -42.56 8.03
N SER A 677 -9.30 -43.82 7.70
CA SER A 677 -9.03 -44.24 6.31
C SER A 677 -10.30 -44.12 5.46
N PHE A 678 -10.15 -43.65 4.23
CA PHE A 678 -11.22 -43.57 3.25
C PHE A 678 -10.72 -43.84 1.83
N THR A 679 -11.63 -44.23 0.94
CA THR A 679 -11.33 -44.46 -0.46
C THR A 679 -11.92 -43.34 -1.30
N PHE A 680 -11.10 -42.78 -2.19
CA PHE A 680 -11.53 -41.81 -3.18
C PHE A 680 -10.98 -42.21 -4.55
N ASN A 681 -11.87 -42.34 -5.53
CA ASN A 681 -11.52 -42.66 -6.92
C ASN A 681 -10.55 -43.85 -7.12
N GLY A 682 -10.66 -44.87 -6.26
CA GLY A 682 -9.82 -46.07 -6.26
C GLY A 682 -8.44 -45.92 -5.61
N GLY A 683 -8.18 -44.80 -4.93
CA GLY A 683 -7.01 -44.60 -4.05
C GLY A 683 -7.40 -44.68 -2.57
N SER A 684 -6.43 -45.05 -1.73
CA SER A 684 -6.58 -45.12 -0.27
C SER A 684 -5.97 -43.90 0.40
N TYR A 685 -6.77 -43.20 1.19
CA TYR A 685 -6.39 -41.93 1.82
C TYR A 685 -6.69 -41.93 3.31
N GLN A 686 -6.00 -41.04 4.01
CA GLN A 686 -6.28 -40.62 5.37
C GLN A 686 -5.90 -39.14 5.45
N TYR A 687 -6.60 -38.35 6.25
CA TYR A 687 -6.18 -36.98 6.51
C TYR A 687 -6.08 -36.72 8.01
N SER A 688 -5.23 -35.78 8.41
CA SER A 688 -5.12 -35.33 9.80
C SER A 688 -5.25 -33.81 9.88
N ASN A 689 -5.77 -33.35 11.01
CA ASN A 689 -5.91 -31.92 11.30
C ASN A 689 -4.53 -31.27 11.53
N VAL A 690 -4.47 -29.97 11.22
CA VAL A 690 -3.30 -29.13 11.46
C VAL A 690 -3.53 -28.35 12.77
N PRO A 691 -2.67 -28.51 13.81
CA PRO A 691 -2.84 -27.83 15.08
C PRO A 691 -2.87 -26.30 14.94
N GLY A 692 -3.73 -25.64 15.74
CA GLY A 692 -3.82 -24.17 15.76
C GLY A 692 -4.49 -23.54 14.53
N THR A 693 -5.18 -24.33 13.72
CA THR A 693 -5.92 -23.87 12.54
C THR A 693 -7.35 -24.37 12.58
N LYS A 694 -8.26 -23.67 11.89
CA LYS A 694 -9.61 -24.17 11.64
C LYS A 694 -9.52 -25.40 10.74
N THR A 695 -10.13 -26.49 11.17
CA THR A 695 -10.01 -27.81 10.55
C THR A 695 -10.89 -27.96 9.31
N LEU A 696 -10.66 -29.06 8.56
CA LEU A 696 -11.46 -29.42 7.40
C LEU A 696 -12.97 -29.44 7.71
N LEU A 697 -13.37 -30.08 8.81
CA LEU A 697 -14.78 -30.18 9.20
C LEU A 697 -15.33 -28.91 9.86
N GLU A 698 -14.47 -28.04 10.40
CA GLU A 698 -14.90 -26.74 10.92
C GLU A 698 -15.11 -25.70 9.82
N GLY A 699 -14.59 -25.91 8.61
CA GLY A 699 -14.93 -25.08 7.44
C GLY A 699 -13.74 -24.51 6.65
N GLU A 700 -12.50 -24.90 6.93
CA GLU A 700 -11.33 -24.50 6.14
C GLU A 700 -10.53 -25.72 5.66
N MET A 701 -10.07 -25.74 4.40
CA MET A 701 -9.24 -26.83 3.87
C MET A 701 -7.78 -26.74 4.35
N ASN A 702 -7.58 -26.88 5.67
CA ASN A 702 -6.28 -27.02 6.33
C ASN A 702 -6.13 -28.46 6.80
N ALA A 703 -5.43 -29.29 6.03
CA ALA A 703 -5.27 -30.70 6.36
C ALA A 703 -3.98 -31.28 5.79
N ARG A 704 -3.37 -32.22 6.51
CA ARG A 704 -2.35 -33.11 5.96
C ARG A 704 -3.05 -34.31 5.35
N LEU A 705 -2.89 -34.53 4.05
CA LEU A 705 -3.41 -35.67 3.33
C LEU A 705 -2.32 -36.72 3.17
N ARG A 706 -2.65 -37.97 3.44
CA ARG A 706 -1.81 -39.14 3.21
C ARG A 706 -2.46 -40.03 2.17
N LYS A 707 -1.75 -40.35 1.09
CA LYS A 707 -2.12 -41.37 0.11
C LYS A 707 -1.26 -42.61 0.33
N VAL A 708 -1.88 -43.78 0.36
CA VAL A 708 -1.18 -45.06 0.56
C VAL A 708 -1.35 -45.94 -0.66
N VAL A 709 -0.24 -46.45 -1.17
CA VAL A 709 -0.17 -47.43 -2.26
C VAL A 709 0.57 -48.65 -1.76
N SER A 710 -0.05 -49.82 -1.87
CA SER A 710 0.55 -51.10 -1.49
C SER A 710 0.76 -51.94 -2.74
N LEU A 711 1.96 -52.50 -2.86
CA LEU A 711 2.39 -53.37 -3.96
C LEU A 711 2.88 -54.69 -3.37
N GLU A 712 2.61 -55.79 -4.03
CA GLU A 712 3.02 -57.12 -3.58
C GLU A 712 3.75 -57.90 -4.67
N ASN A 713 4.69 -58.73 -4.25
CA ASN A 713 5.42 -59.68 -5.09
C ASN A 713 6.07 -59.02 -6.32
N ILE A 714 6.85 -57.96 -6.11
CA ILE A 714 7.56 -57.25 -7.17
C ILE A 714 8.83 -58.01 -7.55
N ASN A 715 8.98 -58.35 -8.83
CA ASN A 715 10.17 -59.03 -9.36
C ASN A 715 11.35 -58.06 -9.44
N VAL A 716 12.48 -58.43 -8.84
CA VAL A 716 13.72 -57.65 -8.77
C VAL A 716 14.95 -58.56 -8.89
N PHE A 717 16.15 -58.00 -8.76
CA PHE A 717 17.40 -58.77 -8.76
C PHE A 717 18.18 -58.58 -7.45
N ASP A 718 18.95 -59.59 -7.06
CA ASP A 718 19.92 -59.51 -5.95
C ASP A 718 21.30 -58.97 -6.43
N ALA A 719 22.26 -58.85 -5.52
CA ALA A 719 23.61 -58.35 -5.83
C ALA A 719 24.42 -59.26 -6.76
N SER A 720 24.00 -60.52 -6.94
CA SER A 720 24.61 -61.48 -7.86
C SER A 720 23.90 -61.53 -9.22
N GLY A 721 22.86 -60.72 -9.42
CA GLY A 721 22.07 -60.70 -10.65
C GLY A 721 21.03 -61.80 -10.75
N ASN A 722 20.72 -62.52 -9.66
CA ASN A 722 19.67 -63.52 -9.65
C ASN A 722 18.30 -62.88 -9.46
N PRO A 723 17.25 -63.36 -10.15
CA PRO A 723 15.88 -62.92 -9.90
C PRO A 723 15.42 -63.27 -8.48
N VAL A 724 14.90 -62.28 -7.76
CA VAL A 724 14.26 -62.43 -6.45
C VAL A 724 12.96 -61.62 -6.41
N VAL A 725 12.15 -61.82 -5.36
CA VAL A 725 10.86 -61.14 -5.22
C VAL A 725 10.87 -60.30 -3.95
N VAL A 726 10.49 -59.03 -4.05
CA VAL A 726 10.15 -58.20 -2.89
C VAL A 726 8.72 -58.52 -2.49
N LYS A 727 8.53 -59.03 -1.27
CA LYS A 727 7.21 -59.50 -0.84
C LYS A 727 6.20 -58.36 -0.76
N ASP A 728 6.52 -57.30 -0.04
CA ASP A 728 5.61 -56.16 0.16
C ASP A 728 6.36 -54.84 0.03
N ILE A 729 5.72 -53.87 -0.64
CA ILE A 729 6.13 -52.47 -0.70
C ILE A 729 4.91 -51.62 -0.34
N THR A 730 5.08 -50.66 0.56
CA THR A 730 4.10 -49.63 0.87
C THR A 730 4.70 -48.26 0.62
N ILE A 731 4.10 -47.50 -0.29
CA ILE A 731 4.43 -46.11 -0.54
C ILE A 731 3.39 -45.24 0.16
N SER A 732 3.87 -44.36 1.02
CA SER A 732 3.06 -43.39 1.75
C SER A 732 3.46 -42.00 1.26
N LEU A 733 2.55 -41.29 0.58
CA LEU A 733 2.76 -39.92 0.16
C LEU A 733 2.04 -38.99 1.13
N GLN A 734 2.79 -38.19 1.88
CA GLN A 734 2.24 -37.12 2.70
C GLN A 734 2.27 -35.81 1.91
N THR A 735 1.13 -35.15 1.83
CA THR A 735 0.98 -33.81 1.27
C THR A 735 -0.01 -33.02 2.12
N SER A 736 -0.34 -31.79 1.75
CA SER A 736 -1.33 -31.00 2.47
C SER A 736 -1.99 -29.97 1.58
N ALA A 737 -3.19 -29.57 2.01
CA ALA A 737 -3.79 -28.33 1.56
C ALA A 737 -3.54 -27.26 2.63
N ILE A 738 -2.97 -26.13 2.21
CA ILE A 738 -2.77 -24.93 3.02
C ILE A 738 -3.84 -23.94 2.60
N TYR A 739 -4.94 -23.87 3.35
CA TYR A 739 -6.11 -23.09 2.95
C TYR A 739 -6.57 -23.43 1.51
N GLY A 740 -6.57 -24.71 1.16
CA GLY A 740 -6.90 -25.22 -0.18
C GLY A 740 -5.76 -25.21 -1.21
N MET A 741 -4.66 -24.51 -0.98
CA MET A 741 -3.50 -24.49 -1.88
C MET A 741 -2.61 -25.71 -1.74
N ASP A 742 -2.19 -26.28 -2.87
CA ASP A 742 -1.12 -27.29 -2.96
C ASP A 742 0.25 -26.59 -3.01
N LEU A 743 0.66 -26.07 -1.86
CA LEU A 743 1.84 -25.20 -1.76
C LEU A 743 3.10 -25.94 -1.28
N VAL A 744 2.96 -26.93 -0.39
CA VAL A 744 4.10 -27.64 0.25
C VAL A 744 4.29 -29.08 -0.23
N SER A 745 3.50 -29.58 -1.18
CA SER A 745 3.67 -30.95 -1.67
C SER A 745 5.04 -31.24 -2.27
N ALA A 746 5.71 -30.24 -2.87
CA ALA A 746 7.08 -30.36 -3.38
C ALA A 746 7.39 -31.61 -4.25
N ASP A 747 6.38 -32.14 -4.95
CA ASP A 747 6.49 -33.37 -5.74
C ASP A 747 7.47 -33.19 -6.91
N VAL A 748 7.29 -32.11 -7.68
CA VAL A 748 8.14 -31.66 -8.79
C VAL A 748 8.24 -30.13 -8.80
N PHE A 749 9.24 -29.59 -9.51
CA PHE A 749 9.39 -28.14 -9.65
C PHE A 749 8.27 -27.54 -10.50
N GLN A 750 7.91 -26.30 -10.18
CA GLN A 750 6.99 -25.49 -10.99
C GLN A 750 7.70 -24.27 -11.54
N TYR A 751 7.67 -24.06 -12.86
CA TYR A 751 8.08 -22.78 -13.44
C TYR A 751 7.08 -21.68 -13.07
N ALA A 752 7.60 -20.63 -12.43
CA ALA A 752 6.86 -19.44 -12.01
C ALA A 752 7.59 -18.14 -12.39
N GLY A 753 8.49 -18.20 -13.39
CA GLY A 753 9.38 -17.10 -13.73
C GLY A 753 8.80 -15.97 -14.56
N ALA A 754 7.49 -15.99 -14.85
CA ALA A 754 6.89 -14.90 -15.62
C ALA A 754 7.07 -13.58 -14.87
N GLY A 755 7.63 -12.58 -15.55
CA GLY A 755 7.92 -11.28 -14.96
C GLY A 755 9.16 -11.23 -14.07
N ILE A 756 9.94 -12.33 -13.96
CA ILE A 756 11.25 -12.33 -13.30
C ILE A 756 12.29 -12.85 -14.28
N GLU A 757 13.13 -11.94 -14.76
CA GLU A 757 14.21 -12.25 -15.69
C GLU A 757 15.56 -12.21 -14.97
N LYS A 758 16.25 -13.35 -14.94
CA LYS A 758 17.57 -13.48 -14.33
C LYS A 758 18.60 -13.64 -15.43
N VAL A 759 19.46 -12.64 -15.60
CA VAL A 759 20.49 -12.62 -16.64
C VAL A 759 21.85 -12.84 -16.00
N ALA A 760 22.41 -14.02 -16.24
CA ALA A 760 23.75 -14.38 -15.80
C ALA A 760 24.77 -14.01 -16.88
N THR A 761 25.81 -13.27 -16.49
CA THR A 761 26.98 -13.00 -17.32
C THR A 761 28.12 -13.93 -16.91
N ILE A 762 28.62 -14.72 -17.86
CA ILE A 762 29.64 -15.75 -17.60
C ILE A 762 31.03 -15.13 -17.60
N GLN A 763 31.68 -15.12 -16.43
CA GLN A 763 33.04 -14.59 -16.26
C GLN A 763 34.10 -15.67 -16.53
N GLU A 764 35.33 -15.25 -16.83
CA GLU A 764 36.47 -16.14 -17.08
C GLU A 764 36.83 -17.02 -15.88
N ASP A 765 36.57 -16.56 -14.65
CA ASP A 765 36.85 -17.27 -13.40
C ASP A 765 35.78 -18.31 -13.02
N GLY A 766 34.79 -18.53 -13.89
CA GLY A 766 33.67 -19.45 -13.66
C GLY A 766 32.60 -18.93 -12.71
N ARG A 767 32.72 -17.70 -12.18
CA ARG A 767 31.64 -17.04 -11.44
C ARG A 767 30.67 -16.37 -12.40
N HIS A 768 29.41 -16.23 -11.98
CA HIS A 768 28.40 -15.56 -12.80
C HIS A 768 27.71 -14.47 -11.99
N LEU A 769 27.95 -13.21 -12.38
CA LEU A 769 27.15 -12.11 -11.89
C LEU A 769 25.77 -12.21 -12.56
N THR A 770 24.74 -12.36 -11.75
CA THR A 770 23.36 -12.48 -12.21
C THR A 770 22.58 -11.25 -11.81
N LYS A 771 22.09 -10.52 -12.80
CA LYS A 771 21.15 -9.40 -12.60
C LYS A 771 19.72 -9.92 -12.60
N VAL A 772 18.88 -9.33 -11.76
CA VAL A 772 17.46 -9.69 -11.62
C VAL A 772 16.63 -8.49 -12.06
N PHE A 773 15.76 -8.71 -13.04
CA PHE A 773 14.82 -7.73 -13.57
C PHE A 773 13.40 -8.20 -13.27
N ILE A 774 12.51 -7.29 -12.87
CA ILE A 774 11.14 -7.60 -12.48
C ILE A 774 10.12 -6.80 -13.29
N CYS A 775 9.01 -7.44 -13.59
CA CYS A 775 7.80 -6.86 -14.14
C CYS A 775 6.62 -7.37 -13.32
N LEU A 776 5.92 -6.45 -12.65
CA LEU A 776 4.81 -6.79 -11.76
C LEU A 776 3.45 -6.74 -12.47
N ASP A 777 3.42 -6.18 -13.68
CA ASP A 777 2.18 -5.98 -14.44
C ASP A 777 2.04 -6.99 -15.56
N GLN A 778 1.03 -7.85 -15.46
CA GLN A 778 0.78 -8.97 -16.37
C GLN A 778 0.73 -8.60 -17.88
N PRO A 779 0.11 -7.48 -18.33
CA PRO A 779 0.08 -7.09 -19.74
C PRO A 779 1.46 -6.78 -20.35
N ASN A 780 2.45 -6.48 -19.52
CA ASN A 780 3.80 -6.08 -19.94
C ASN A 780 4.80 -7.25 -19.92
N LEU A 781 4.31 -8.46 -19.71
CA LEU A 781 5.13 -9.67 -19.71
C LEU A 781 5.74 -9.95 -21.08
N THR A 782 7.04 -10.29 -21.10
CA THR A 782 7.77 -10.64 -22.30
C THR A 782 7.53 -12.10 -22.67
N LEU A 783 7.22 -12.32 -23.94
CA LEU A 783 7.13 -13.66 -24.54
C LEU A 783 8.38 -14.00 -25.37
N ASN A 784 9.45 -13.22 -25.22
CA ASN A 784 10.70 -13.42 -25.94
C ASN A 784 11.29 -14.81 -25.64
N LYS A 785 11.60 -15.57 -26.70
CA LYS A 785 12.14 -16.94 -26.63
C LYS A 785 13.67 -17.02 -26.67
N THR A 786 14.39 -15.92 -26.83
CA THR A 786 15.86 -15.88 -26.83
C THR A 786 16.39 -16.27 -25.45
N VAL A 787 17.21 -17.32 -25.38
CA VAL A 787 17.79 -17.83 -24.13
C VAL A 787 19.14 -17.19 -23.81
N GLU A 788 19.97 -16.98 -24.84
CA GLU A 788 21.33 -16.46 -24.72
C GLU A 788 21.61 -15.36 -25.74
N LYS A 789 22.51 -14.44 -25.39
CA LYS A 789 23.06 -13.41 -26.29
C LYS A 789 24.59 -13.37 -26.17
N THR A 790 25.25 -13.24 -27.32
CA THR A 790 26.72 -13.04 -27.41
C THR A 790 27.11 -11.57 -27.27
N SER A 791 26.22 -10.65 -27.64
CA SER A 791 26.40 -9.20 -27.48
C SER A 791 25.04 -8.50 -27.36
N GLY A 792 25.07 -7.30 -26.79
CA GLY A 792 23.87 -6.49 -26.53
C GLY A 792 23.03 -6.98 -25.34
N ASP A 793 21.99 -6.21 -25.04
CA ASP A 793 21.08 -6.47 -23.93
C ASP A 793 19.81 -7.15 -24.44
N PHE A 794 19.14 -7.92 -23.59
CA PHE A 794 17.78 -8.37 -23.89
C PHE A 794 16.82 -7.17 -23.82
N ASP A 795 15.77 -7.19 -24.64
CA ASP A 795 14.87 -6.03 -24.77
C ASP A 795 14.21 -5.66 -23.42
N PHE A 796 13.91 -6.67 -22.60
CA PHE A 796 13.37 -6.48 -21.25
C PHE A 796 14.35 -5.81 -20.29
N GLU A 797 15.67 -5.83 -20.52
CA GLU A 797 16.64 -5.16 -19.62
C GLU A 797 16.43 -3.63 -19.61
N SER A 798 15.79 -3.09 -20.65
CA SER A 798 15.40 -1.67 -20.73
C SER A 798 13.95 -1.39 -20.33
N ALA A 799 13.10 -2.43 -20.28
CA ALA A 799 11.67 -2.30 -20.02
C ALA A 799 11.28 -2.69 -18.58
N TYR A 800 12.08 -3.53 -17.92
CA TYR A 800 11.82 -4.04 -16.57
C TYR A 800 12.73 -3.35 -15.57
N ASP A 801 12.24 -3.24 -14.34
CA ASP A 801 13.02 -2.66 -13.25
C ASP A 801 14.12 -3.65 -12.81
N GLN A 802 15.37 -3.19 -12.76
CA GLN A 802 16.46 -3.99 -12.21
C GLN A 802 16.37 -4.02 -10.68
N ALA A 803 15.70 -5.04 -10.13
CA ALA A 803 15.46 -5.20 -8.69
C ALA A 803 16.72 -5.50 -7.86
N GLY A 804 17.73 -6.13 -8.46
CA GLY A 804 18.98 -6.43 -7.76
C GLY A 804 19.94 -7.31 -8.54
N ALA A 805 20.97 -7.81 -7.87
CA ALA A 805 21.95 -8.73 -8.45
C ALA A 805 22.59 -9.63 -7.37
N TYR A 806 23.09 -10.78 -7.79
CA TYR A 806 23.82 -11.74 -6.94
C TYR A 806 24.86 -12.52 -7.76
N THR A 807 25.82 -13.14 -7.08
CA THR A 807 26.83 -14.01 -7.74
C THR A 807 26.46 -15.48 -7.55
N MET A 808 26.35 -16.23 -8.65
CA MET A 808 26.11 -17.68 -8.64
C MET A 808 27.36 -18.42 -8.17
N SER A 809 27.37 -18.81 -6.91
CA SER A 809 28.33 -19.76 -6.34
C SER A 809 27.86 -20.34 -5.00
N ASN A 810 26.62 -20.03 -4.60
CA ASN A 810 26.27 -19.96 -3.19
C ASN A 810 24.91 -20.61 -2.92
N ASN A 811 24.86 -21.94 -2.96
CA ASN A 811 23.67 -22.68 -2.50
C ASN A 811 23.48 -22.51 -1.00
N GLY A 812 22.24 -22.32 -0.55
CA GLY A 812 21.94 -22.24 0.88
C GLY A 812 20.61 -21.58 1.20
N TYR A 813 20.45 -21.28 2.48
CA TYR A 813 19.30 -20.59 3.05
C TYR A 813 19.57 -19.09 3.09
N PHE A 814 18.59 -18.27 2.72
CA PHE A 814 18.74 -16.81 2.60
C PHE A 814 17.59 -16.11 3.31
N THR A 815 17.88 -15.19 4.24
CA THR A 815 16.86 -14.37 4.92
C THR A 815 16.55 -13.08 4.17
N ASP A 816 17.57 -12.45 3.58
CA ASP A 816 17.40 -11.19 2.87
C ASP A 816 17.09 -11.51 1.42
N LEU A 817 15.87 -11.20 0.99
CA LEU A 817 15.40 -11.45 -0.37
C LEU A 817 15.40 -10.14 -1.15
N ILE A 818 15.68 -10.23 -2.45
CA ILE A 818 15.40 -9.13 -3.38
C ILE A 818 13.90 -8.91 -3.35
N ARG A 819 13.50 -7.68 -3.01
CA ARG A 819 12.10 -7.26 -2.91
C ARG A 819 11.29 -7.72 -4.12
N GLY A 820 10.11 -8.27 -3.87
CA GLY A 820 9.23 -8.83 -4.90
C GLY A 820 9.59 -10.22 -5.42
N THR A 821 10.63 -10.88 -4.88
CA THR A 821 11.10 -12.18 -5.39
C THR A 821 11.47 -13.18 -4.28
N ARG A 822 11.68 -14.45 -4.66
CA ARG A 822 12.33 -15.48 -3.83
C ARG A 822 13.87 -15.52 -3.98
N VAL A 823 14.48 -14.54 -4.64
CA VAL A 823 15.94 -14.51 -4.85
C VAL A 823 16.63 -13.98 -3.59
N GLY A 824 17.55 -14.77 -3.02
CA GLY A 824 18.29 -14.38 -1.82
C GLY A 824 19.58 -13.62 -2.10
N THR A 825 19.97 -12.73 -1.19
CA THR A 825 21.23 -11.96 -1.24
C THR A 825 22.15 -12.29 -0.07
N THR A 826 21.62 -12.50 1.14
CA THR A 826 22.39 -12.82 2.35
C THR A 826 22.09 -14.22 2.87
N LYS A 827 23.10 -15.09 2.96
CA LYS A 827 22.98 -16.45 3.50
C LYS A 827 22.81 -16.45 5.02
N LYS A 828 21.80 -17.17 5.53
CA LYS A 828 21.54 -17.37 6.96
C LYS A 828 20.52 -18.50 7.18
N GLY A 829 20.60 -19.18 8.33
CA GLY A 829 19.54 -20.06 8.87
C GLY A 829 19.33 -21.40 8.17
N GLY A 830 18.14 -21.97 8.36
CA GLY A 830 17.63 -23.19 7.75
C GLY A 830 16.16 -23.09 7.35
N LEU A 831 15.56 -24.20 6.91
CA LEU A 831 14.15 -24.26 6.49
C LEU A 831 13.16 -23.74 7.55
N SER A 832 13.50 -23.95 8.83
CA SER A 832 12.73 -23.49 9.99
C SER A 832 12.88 -22.01 10.29
N ASP A 833 13.89 -21.34 9.72
CA ASP A 833 14.10 -19.91 9.92
C ASP A 833 13.36 -19.12 8.85
N ASN A 834 13.27 -17.79 8.98
CA ASN A 834 12.70 -16.89 7.97
C ASN A 834 13.54 -16.82 6.67
N THR A 835 13.82 -17.96 6.06
CA THR A 835 14.74 -18.11 4.93
C THR A 835 14.06 -18.77 3.73
N CYS A 836 14.44 -18.31 2.55
CA CYS A 836 14.24 -19.00 1.29
C CYS A 836 15.46 -19.90 1.04
N TYR A 837 15.26 -21.18 0.73
CA TYR A 837 16.38 -21.96 0.20
C TYR A 837 16.53 -21.66 -1.28
N MET A 838 17.73 -21.26 -1.68
CA MET A 838 18.06 -20.99 -3.07
C MET A 838 19.20 -21.92 -3.52
N ASP A 839 18.94 -22.67 -4.58
CA ASP A 839 19.96 -23.39 -5.34
C ASP A 839 20.36 -22.55 -6.56
N THR A 840 21.55 -21.97 -6.47
CA THR A 840 22.20 -21.18 -7.51
C THR A 840 23.50 -21.85 -7.96
N GLY A 841 23.58 -23.18 -7.91
CA GLY A 841 24.81 -23.90 -8.22
C GLY A 841 25.34 -23.53 -9.61
N ASN A 842 26.57 -23.94 -9.94
CA ASN A 842 27.25 -23.60 -11.20
C ASN A 842 26.65 -24.34 -12.44
N GLY A 843 25.34 -24.53 -12.50
CA GLY A 843 24.64 -25.33 -13.52
C GLY A 843 24.61 -24.72 -14.93
N ILE A 844 25.13 -23.50 -15.11
CA ILE A 844 25.34 -22.88 -16.44
C ILE A 844 26.67 -23.33 -17.07
N GLY A 845 27.43 -24.22 -16.40
CA GLY A 845 28.81 -24.66 -16.71
C GLY A 845 29.10 -25.24 -18.12
N VAL A 846 28.20 -25.08 -19.08
CA VAL A 846 28.37 -25.43 -20.50
C VAL A 846 28.28 -24.22 -21.45
N SER A 847 27.87 -23.04 -20.96
CA SER A 847 27.76 -21.84 -21.82
C SER A 847 29.11 -21.12 -21.93
N PRO A 848 29.52 -20.67 -23.14
CA PRO A 848 30.80 -19.99 -23.35
C PRO A 848 30.98 -18.72 -22.51
N ILE A 849 32.21 -18.49 -22.04
CA ILE A 849 32.64 -17.23 -21.41
C ILE A 849 32.26 -16.03 -22.29
N GLY A 850 31.77 -14.95 -21.66
CA GLY A 850 31.40 -13.72 -22.35
C GLY A 850 29.96 -13.68 -22.88
N LYS A 851 29.18 -14.77 -22.73
CA LYS A 851 27.74 -14.75 -23.06
C LYS A 851 26.88 -14.28 -21.87
N LYS A 852 25.72 -13.70 -22.21
CA LYS A 852 24.59 -13.50 -21.30
C LYS A 852 23.59 -14.63 -21.47
N VAL A 853 23.16 -15.26 -20.37
CA VAL A 853 22.20 -16.38 -20.36
C VAL A 853 21.04 -16.07 -19.43
N ARG A 854 19.81 -16.34 -19.88
CA ARG A 854 18.60 -16.23 -19.05
C ARG A 854 18.35 -17.50 -18.25
N ILE A 855 18.18 -17.34 -16.94
CA ILE A 855 18.10 -18.42 -15.97
C ILE A 855 16.65 -18.69 -15.57
N GLY A 856 16.28 -19.97 -15.55
CA GLY A 856 14.93 -20.39 -15.20
C GLY A 856 14.57 -20.11 -13.75
N HIS A 857 13.28 -19.86 -13.47
CA HIS A 857 12.75 -19.67 -12.11
C HIS A 857 11.78 -20.79 -11.74
N ARG A 858 12.25 -21.72 -10.91
CA ARG A 858 11.52 -22.92 -10.50
C ARG A 858 11.32 -22.97 -8.99
N VAL A 859 10.10 -23.21 -8.54
CA VAL A 859 9.70 -23.14 -7.13
C VAL A 859 9.17 -24.48 -6.60
N ARG A 860 8.70 -24.50 -5.33
CA ARG A 860 8.10 -25.64 -4.57
C ARG A 860 9.06 -26.72 -4.08
N GLY A 861 10.02 -27.12 -4.91
CA GLY A 861 10.93 -28.24 -4.60
C GLY A 861 10.64 -29.49 -5.43
N TYR A 862 11.39 -30.56 -5.17
CA TYR A 862 11.31 -31.83 -5.89
C TYR A 862 11.50 -33.00 -4.91
N GLY A 863 10.71 -34.06 -5.03
CA GLY A 863 10.58 -35.06 -3.98
C GLY A 863 11.85 -35.82 -3.56
N TYR A 864 12.86 -35.86 -4.43
CA TYR A 864 14.19 -36.41 -4.10
C TYR A 864 14.98 -35.54 -3.11
N TRP A 865 14.70 -34.24 -2.99
CA TRP A 865 15.50 -33.32 -2.19
C TRP A 865 15.00 -33.17 -0.75
N GLY A 866 15.95 -33.01 0.17
CA GLY A 866 15.73 -32.78 1.60
C GLY A 866 15.64 -31.30 2.01
N VAL A 867 15.39 -30.40 1.05
CA VAL A 867 15.33 -28.95 1.25
C VAL A 867 14.05 -28.31 0.68
N CYS A 868 13.03 -29.11 0.38
CA CYS A 868 11.82 -28.69 -0.31
C CYS A 868 10.92 -27.80 0.55
N SER A 869 10.32 -26.74 -0.04
CA SER A 869 9.41 -25.87 0.70
C SER A 869 8.62 -24.92 -0.20
N ALA A 870 7.60 -24.27 0.36
CA ALA A 870 6.87 -23.16 -0.27
C ALA A 870 7.77 -21.97 -0.69
N ARG A 871 8.96 -21.85 -0.07
CA ARG A 871 9.98 -20.83 -0.35
C ARG A 871 11.25 -21.45 -0.92
N TYR A 872 11.13 -22.54 -1.65
CA TYR A 872 12.26 -23.13 -2.35
C TYR A 872 12.40 -22.48 -3.73
N LEU A 873 13.62 -22.15 -4.14
CA LEU A 873 13.95 -21.65 -5.47
C LEU A 873 15.13 -22.42 -6.08
N ASN A 874 14.91 -23.04 -7.25
CA ASN A 874 15.97 -23.59 -8.10
C ASN A 874 16.22 -22.68 -9.32
N ALA A 875 17.43 -22.10 -9.36
CA ALA A 875 17.82 -21.07 -10.31
C ALA A 875 19.26 -21.28 -10.80
N ASN A 876 19.61 -22.53 -11.13
CA ASN A 876 20.96 -22.93 -11.55
C ASN A 876 21.08 -23.31 -13.04
N TYR A 877 19.97 -23.47 -13.77
CA TYR A 877 19.96 -23.85 -15.19
C TYR A 877 19.28 -22.79 -16.07
N PRO A 878 19.59 -22.77 -17.39
CA PRO A 878 18.90 -21.91 -18.35
C PRO A 878 17.38 -22.13 -18.34
N LEU A 879 16.64 -21.10 -18.71
CA LEU A 879 15.17 -21.16 -18.74
C LEU A 879 14.58 -22.14 -19.77
N SER A 880 15.42 -22.69 -20.66
CA SER A 880 15.08 -23.71 -21.66
C SER A 880 15.25 -25.15 -21.16
N LEU A 881 15.78 -25.34 -19.93
CA LEU A 881 15.93 -26.69 -19.38
C LEU A 881 14.57 -27.38 -19.28
N THR A 882 14.52 -28.58 -19.86
CA THR A 882 13.32 -29.42 -19.90
C THR A 882 13.63 -30.72 -19.16
N ASN A 883 12.79 -31.11 -18.20
CA ASN A 883 13.01 -32.33 -17.41
C ASN A 883 11.69 -32.93 -16.89
N ALA A 884 11.67 -34.24 -16.63
CA ALA A 884 10.53 -34.97 -16.04
C ALA A 884 10.05 -34.36 -14.72
N ILE A 885 10.95 -33.69 -13.98
CA ILE A 885 10.69 -33.03 -12.69
C ILE A 885 10.29 -31.55 -12.84
N CYS A 886 10.04 -31.07 -14.05
CA CYS A 886 9.72 -29.67 -14.32
C CYS A 886 8.32 -29.53 -14.93
N ALA A 887 7.41 -28.95 -14.16
CA ALA A 887 6.06 -28.58 -14.54
C ALA A 887 5.92 -27.06 -14.75
N GLY A 888 4.75 -26.62 -15.20
CA GLY A 888 4.39 -25.22 -15.39
C GLY A 888 3.28 -24.74 -14.46
N GLY A 889 2.93 -23.48 -14.56
CA GLY A 889 1.79 -22.88 -13.88
C GLY A 889 1.22 -21.76 -14.73
N PHE A 890 -0.02 -21.38 -14.45
CA PHE A 890 -0.68 -20.27 -15.12
C PHE A 890 -1.55 -19.47 -14.16
N GLN A 891 -1.91 -18.28 -14.59
CA GLN A 891 -2.75 -17.34 -13.88
C GLN A 891 -3.71 -16.64 -14.83
N VAL A 892 -4.74 -16.03 -14.27
CA VAL A 892 -5.75 -15.24 -14.98
C VAL A 892 -5.96 -13.92 -14.26
N ARG A 893 -5.93 -12.81 -15.03
CA ARG A 893 -6.29 -11.48 -14.54
C ARG A 893 -7.79 -11.26 -14.74
N LEU A 894 -8.45 -10.83 -13.68
CA LEU A 894 -9.86 -10.47 -13.71
C LEU A 894 -10.03 -9.01 -14.14
N PRO A 895 -11.11 -8.67 -14.85
CA PRO A 895 -11.54 -7.27 -14.98
C PRO A 895 -11.79 -6.65 -13.60
N GLU A 896 -11.45 -5.36 -13.41
CA GLU A 896 -11.78 -4.65 -12.18
C GLU A 896 -13.30 -4.60 -11.97
N GLY A 897 -13.75 -4.88 -10.73
CA GLY A 897 -15.18 -4.90 -10.39
C GLY A 897 -15.93 -6.21 -10.73
N THR A 898 -15.24 -7.26 -11.16
CA THR A 898 -15.86 -8.58 -11.43
C THR A 898 -16.47 -9.15 -10.15
N SER A 899 -17.79 -9.36 -10.13
CA SER A 899 -18.52 -9.99 -9.01
C SER A 899 -18.87 -11.45 -9.34
N SER A 900 -19.00 -12.28 -8.30
CA SER A 900 -19.37 -13.70 -8.47
C SER A 900 -20.87 -13.85 -8.77
N ALA A 901 -21.22 -14.68 -9.76
CA ALA A 901 -22.62 -14.90 -10.16
C ALA A 901 -23.51 -15.41 -9.02
N THR A 902 -22.99 -16.20 -8.07
CA THR A 902 -23.73 -16.69 -6.91
C THR A 902 -23.93 -15.64 -5.81
N ALA A 903 -23.13 -14.56 -5.78
CA ALA A 903 -23.31 -13.47 -4.81
C ALA A 903 -24.53 -12.59 -5.13
N GLN A 904 -25.01 -12.58 -6.38
CA GLN A 904 -26.22 -11.83 -6.78
C GLN A 904 -27.51 -12.39 -6.16
N ASN A 905 -27.52 -13.64 -5.69
CA ASN A 905 -28.70 -14.25 -5.07
C ASN A 905 -28.83 -13.98 -3.57
N ALA A 906 -27.79 -13.48 -2.90
CA ALA A 906 -27.81 -13.22 -1.45
C ALA A 906 -28.38 -11.83 -1.08
N SER A 907 -28.55 -10.91 -2.04
CA SER A 907 -29.12 -9.58 -1.81
C SER A 907 -30.60 -9.44 -2.21
N GLY A 908 -31.24 -10.53 -2.68
CA GLY A 908 -32.60 -10.53 -3.21
C GLY A 908 -33.74 -10.76 -2.21
N GLU A 909 -33.47 -11.20 -0.98
CA GLU A 909 -34.52 -11.48 0.02
C GLU A 909 -34.75 -10.30 0.97
N SER A 910 -35.30 -9.18 0.47
CA SER A 910 -36.08 -8.25 1.31
C SER A 910 -37.11 -7.41 0.53
N ALA A 911 -37.56 -7.88 -0.63
CA ALA A 911 -38.63 -7.22 -1.38
C ALA A 911 -39.73 -8.20 -1.79
N ALA A 912 -40.29 -8.93 -0.81
CA ALA A 912 -41.60 -9.55 -0.97
C ALA A 912 -42.68 -8.55 -0.52
N VAL A 913 -43.08 -7.75 -1.51
CA VAL A 913 -44.37 -7.09 -1.75
C VAL A 913 -45.43 -7.28 -0.65
N SER A 914 -45.75 -6.19 0.04
CA SER A 914 -47.09 -5.97 0.59
C SER A 914 -48.00 -5.48 -0.53
N GLU A 915 -48.81 -6.37 -1.08
CA GLU A 915 -50.20 -6.17 -1.53
C GLU A 915 -50.89 -7.53 -1.67
#